data_AF-A0A8J6KXU2-F1
#
_entry.id   AF-A0A8J6KXU2-F1
#
_cell.length_a   1.000
_cell.length_b   1.000
_cell.length_c   1.000
_cell.angle_alpha   90.00
_cell.angle_beta   90.00
_cell.angle_gamma   90.00
#
_symmetry.space_group_name_H-M   'P 1'
#
loop_
_entity.id
_entity.type
_entity.pdbx_description
1 polymer ?
#
loop_
_entity_poly.entity_id
_entity_poly.type
_entity_poly.pdbx_seq_one_letter_code
_entity_poly.pdbx_strand_id
1 'polypeptide(L)'
;MAAPRRGGPRGPGGLARLGAAASWAGRRDLAGCSGRASGFMRLRAGFHSGLCPTPRSHCRPGFCGELTRFLQLWALSVLSEVRRHCPRKNSVSGTNRAVSDVEMQEHYDEFFEEVFTEMEEKYGEVEEMNVCDNLGDHLVGNVYVKFRREEDAEKAVIDLNNRWFNGQPIHAELSPVTDFREACCRQYEMGECTRGGFCNFMHLKPISRELRRELYGRRRKKGGTCVPELHVSAGISDGAGCLVLHILVHLAVLLTGIDPGPDPENGGLDPETVGAVAAEEVEVVEDESVTEGGQEIVRDLGDSEPSCFYHPSMPLGTSQCEAGSAGCPQHPEMHSGKGHLEKGSSGDSERLWISPDTPSRCTWQLGKPMADSPHYHTAPTKSPKILPDILKNIGNTPMVRINKIAKNAGLKCELLAKCEFFNAGGSVKDRISLRMIEDAERDGTLKPGDTIIEPTSGNTGIGLALAAAVKGYRCIIVMPEKMSMEKVDVLRALGAEIVRTPTNARFDSPESHVGVAWRLKNEIPNSHILDQYRNASNPLAHYDDTAEEILQQCDGKLDMLVASAGTGGTITGIARKLKDKCPGCKIIGVDPEGSILAEPEELNQTDQTAYEVEGIGYDFIPTVLDRAVVDKWFKSNDEESFTFARMLIAQEGLLCGGSSGSAMAVAVKAAQELEKGQRCVVILPDSVRNYMSKFLSDKWMMQKGFMKEELSVKRPWWWHLRVQELSLSAPLTVLPTVTCEHTINILREKGFDQVPVVNESGAILGMVTLGNMLSSLLAGKVQPSDEVCKVLYKQFKPIHLSDTLGTLSHILEIDHFALVIHEQIQSRDQAWSGVVGGPTDHSNGLSSKRQMVFGIVTAIDLLNFVAAREQNQK
;
A
#
# COMPACT_ATOMS: atom_id res chain seq x y z
N MET A 1 90.54 -25.10 17.78
CA MET A 1 90.35 -24.18 18.93
C MET A 1 89.02 -24.51 19.61
N ALA A 2 88.62 -23.78 20.66
CA ALA A 2 87.66 -24.24 21.67
C ALA A 2 86.16 -24.12 21.31
N ALA A 3 85.32 -24.73 22.16
CA ALA A 3 83.86 -24.58 22.27
C ALA A 3 83.54 -23.51 23.37
N PRO A 4 82.33 -23.37 24.00
CA PRO A 4 81.05 -24.10 23.87
C PRO A 4 79.71 -23.30 23.97
N ARG A 5 78.58 -23.99 23.68
CA ARG A 5 77.28 -24.15 24.45
C ARG A 5 76.94 -23.09 25.54
N ARG A 6 75.69 -22.64 25.82
CA ARG A 6 74.38 -23.29 26.16
C ARG A 6 73.28 -22.16 26.21
N GLY A 7 72.03 -22.25 26.72
CA GLY A 7 71.18 -23.28 27.37
C GLY A 7 70.00 -22.66 28.20
N GLY A 8 68.84 -23.35 28.35
CA GLY A 8 67.77 -23.03 29.34
C GLY A 8 67.81 -23.95 30.59
N PRO A 9 66.72 -24.20 31.39
CA PRO A 9 65.30 -23.78 31.25
C PRO A 9 64.46 -23.57 32.59
N ARG A 10 63.12 -23.40 32.47
CA ARG A 10 62.00 -23.75 33.43
C ARG A 10 61.77 -22.98 34.77
N GLY A 11 60.51 -23.06 35.27
CA GLY A 11 59.99 -22.54 36.58
C GLY A 11 60.04 -23.59 37.71
N PRO A 12 59.15 -23.64 38.75
CA PRO A 12 57.76 -23.11 38.92
C PRO A 12 57.63 -22.09 40.12
N GLY A 13 56.47 -21.70 40.70
CA GLY A 13 55.03 -21.81 40.37
C GLY A 13 54.09 -22.07 41.60
N GLY A 14 52.87 -21.49 41.62
CA GLY A 14 51.86 -21.53 42.71
C GLY A 14 51.86 -20.30 43.65
N LEU A 15 50.86 -19.98 44.49
CA LEU A 15 49.41 -20.30 44.56
C LEU A 15 48.75 -19.43 45.68
N ALA A 16 47.55 -18.84 45.48
CA ALA A 16 46.67 -18.20 46.52
C ALA A 16 47.20 -16.90 47.23
N ARG A 17 46.38 -16.03 47.86
CA ARG A 17 44.94 -15.63 47.73
C ARG A 17 44.65 -14.33 48.53
N LEU A 18 43.64 -13.55 48.09
CA LEU A 18 42.78 -12.62 48.89
C LEU A 18 43.37 -11.32 49.53
N GLY A 19 42.47 -10.35 49.80
CA GLY A 19 42.75 -9.01 50.38
C GLY A 19 42.83 -7.91 49.31
N ALA A 20 41.90 -6.96 49.08
CA ALA A 20 40.93 -6.22 49.92
C ALA A 20 41.58 -5.22 50.91
N ALA A 21 41.14 -3.95 51.05
CA ALA A 21 40.21 -3.11 50.27
C ALA A 21 40.32 -1.62 50.73
N ALA A 22 39.62 -0.70 50.03
CA ALA A 22 39.21 0.64 50.53
C ALA A 22 40.35 1.67 50.80
N SER A 23 40.12 2.97 51.07
CA SER A 23 39.13 3.95 50.54
C SER A 23 39.44 5.36 51.11
N TRP A 24 39.12 6.43 50.34
CA TRP A 24 38.90 7.81 50.85
C TRP A 24 40.13 8.51 51.50
N ALA A 25 40.17 9.83 51.75
CA ALA A 25 39.56 11.01 51.11
C ALA A 25 40.34 12.28 51.54
N GLY A 26 40.22 13.41 50.82
CA GLY A 26 40.82 14.69 51.25
C GLY A 26 40.47 15.88 50.33
N ARG A 27 40.24 17.07 50.91
CA ARG A 27 39.94 18.34 50.19
C ARG A 27 40.96 19.42 50.55
N ARG A 28 41.16 20.40 49.65
CA ARG A 28 41.01 21.86 49.87
C ARG A 28 41.53 22.67 48.66
N ASP A 29 40.70 23.59 48.15
CA ASP A 29 40.83 25.06 48.22
C ASP A 29 42.27 25.67 48.15
N LEU A 30 42.54 26.81 47.47
CA LEU A 30 41.68 27.89 46.95
C LEU A 30 42.45 28.79 45.93
N ALA A 31 41.72 29.58 45.12
CA ALA A 31 42.14 30.70 44.25
C ALA A 31 43.08 30.42 43.05
N GLY A 32 43.04 31.17 41.93
CA GLY A 32 42.02 32.15 41.50
C GLY A 32 42.55 33.22 40.52
N CYS A 33 42.10 33.22 39.25
CA CYS A 33 42.23 34.34 38.30
C CYS A 33 41.21 34.24 37.13
N SER A 34 41.08 35.30 36.34
CA SER A 34 39.93 35.57 35.46
C SER A 34 40.14 35.29 33.96
N GLY A 35 39.04 34.99 33.26
CA GLY A 35 38.97 34.91 31.79
C GLY A 35 37.52 34.73 31.32
N ARG A 36 37.06 35.51 30.32
CA ARG A 36 35.67 35.47 29.81
C ARG A 36 35.57 34.68 28.51
N ALA A 37 34.68 33.69 28.45
CA ALA A 37 33.85 33.35 27.28
C ALA A 37 32.74 32.37 27.70
N SER A 38 31.52 32.55 27.22
CA SER A 38 30.36 31.71 27.61
C SER A 38 30.22 30.45 26.75
N GLY A 39 30.32 29.28 27.38
CA GLY A 39 30.06 27.97 26.78
C GLY A 39 28.62 27.46 27.01
N PHE A 40 28.28 26.35 26.36
CA PHE A 40 26.95 25.71 26.40
C PHE A 40 26.66 24.91 27.70
N MET A 41 25.36 24.61 27.90
CA MET A 41 24.81 23.28 28.27
C MET A 41 24.14 23.07 29.66
N ARG A 42 22.79 22.95 29.60
CA ARG A 42 21.89 22.00 30.33
C ARG A 42 21.46 22.15 31.81
N LEU A 43 20.17 21.80 32.00
CA LEU A 43 19.51 20.97 33.05
C LEU A 43 18.68 21.61 34.21
N ARG A 44 17.35 21.47 34.03
CA ARG A 44 16.20 21.28 34.96
C ARG A 44 16.41 21.32 36.50
N ALA A 45 15.61 22.18 37.16
CA ALA A 45 14.60 21.86 38.20
C ALA A 45 13.78 23.16 38.53
N GLY A 46 12.54 23.19 39.05
CA GLY A 46 11.52 22.15 39.24
C GLY A 46 10.33 22.62 40.12
N PHE A 47 9.10 22.22 39.77
CA PHE A 47 7.86 22.15 40.59
C PHE A 47 7.08 23.40 41.13
N HIS A 48 5.75 23.19 41.16
CA HIS A 48 4.70 23.65 42.12
C HIS A 48 3.98 25.03 42.05
N SER A 49 2.76 24.98 41.45
CA SER A 49 1.42 25.33 42.01
C SER A 49 1.05 26.73 42.58
N GLY A 50 -0.11 27.23 42.12
CA GLY A 50 -0.99 28.23 42.76
C GLY A 50 -2.45 28.03 42.30
N LEU A 51 -3.47 28.47 43.06
CA LEU A 51 -4.88 28.03 42.90
C LEU A 51 -5.93 29.13 43.15
N CYS A 52 -7.03 29.09 42.37
CA CYS A 52 -8.38 29.66 42.66
C CYS A 52 -8.52 31.21 42.78
N PRO A 53 -9.76 31.78 42.85
CA PRO A 53 -11.10 31.16 42.88
C PRO A 53 -12.16 31.67 41.86
N THR A 54 -13.25 30.91 41.69
CA THR A 54 -14.54 31.30 41.04
C THR A 54 -15.61 31.71 42.07
N PRO A 55 -16.75 32.34 41.70
CA PRO A 55 -18.05 31.64 41.91
C PRO A 55 -19.28 32.03 41.03
N ARG A 56 -20.07 31.01 40.60
CA ARG A 56 -21.58 30.95 40.49
C ARG A 56 -22.30 31.94 39.51
N SER A 57 -23.52 31.74 38.97
CA SER A 57 -24.54 30.65 38.86
C SER A 57 -25.64 31.15 37.84
N HIS A 58 -26.33 30.36 37.00
CA HIS A 58 -27.44 29.41 37.30
C HIS A 58 -28.01 28.71 36.02
N CYS A 59 -28.53 27.47 36.17
CA CYS A 59 -29.64 26.80 35.44
C CYS A 59 -29.61 26.50 33.90
N ARG A 60 -30.35 25.44 33.51
CA ARG A 60 -30.63 24.88 32.14
C ARG A 60 -32.13 25.17 31.74
N PRO A 61 -32.74 24.69 30.62
CA PRO A 61 -32.25 23.91 29.45
C PRO A 61 -32.74 24.38 28.04
N GLY A 62 -32.23 23.79 26.93
CA GLY A 62 -32.94 23.78 25.63
C GLY A 62 -32.16 23.44 24.34
N PHE A 63 -32.44 22.25 23.77
CA PHE A 63 -32.41 21.83 22.33
C PHE A 63 -31.15 21.97 21.40
N CYS A 64 -31.25 21.27 20.25
CA CYS A 64 -30.32 21.02 19.10
C CYS A 64 -29.21 22.07 18.84
N GLY A 65 -28.01 21.73 18.38
CA GLY A 65 -27.62 21.04 17.13
C GLY A 65 -26.58 21.94 16.40
N GLU A 66 -25.72 21.52 15.46
CA GLU A 66 -25.52 20.24 14.78
C GLU A 66 -24.02 19.93 14.53
N LEU A 67 -23.78 18.65 14.23
CA LEU A 67 -22.57 17.98 13.71
C LEU A 67 -21.56 18.81 12.89
N THR A 68 -20.32 18.93 13.39
CA THR A 68 -19.13 19.30 12.59
C THR A 68 -18.29 18.05 12.25
N ARG A 69 -17.91 17.86 10.98
CA ARG A 69 -16.96 16.80 10.55
C ARG A 69 -16.07 17.26 9.40
N PHE A 70 -14.87 16.68 9.34
CA PHE A 70 -13.81 17.04 8.39
C PHE A 70 -13.47 15.87 7.45
N LEU A 71 -13.02 16.19 6.23
CA LEU A 71 -12.27 15.32 5.33
C LEU A 71 -11.01 16.07 4.84
N GLN A 72 -10.19 15.48 3.96
CA GLN A 72 -8.76 15.83 3.87
C GLN A 72 -8.18 15.75 2.43
N LEU A 73 -7.05 16.47 2.19
CA LEU A 73 -6.12 16.45 1.02
C LEU A 73 -6.55 17.38 -0.15
N TRP A 74 -5.70 18.14 -0.88
CA TRP A 74 -4.30 18.65 -0.77
C TRP A 74 -4.19 19.92 -1.68
N ALA A 75 -3.39 20.97 -1.37
CA ALA A 75 -3.13 22.09 -2.31
C ALA A 75 -1.91 23.00 -1.98
N LEU A 76 -0.74 22.81 -2.61
CA LEU A 76 0.41 23.73 -2.46
C LEU A 76 0.62 24.63 -3.69
N SER A 77 0.99 25.91 -3.49
CA SER A 77 2.21 26.48 -4.11
C SER A 77 2.54 27.92 -3.70
N VAL A 78 1.55 28.81 -3.48
CA VAL A 78 1.83 30.24 -3.19
C VAL A 78 2.76 30.39 -1.97
N LEU A 79 2.66 29.48 -1.00
CA LEU A 79 3.50 29.42 0.20
C LEU A 79 4.78 28.56 0.06
N SER A 80 4.94 27.82 -1.05
CA SER A 80 6.14 27.02 -1.34
C SER A 80 7.31 27.92 -1.73
N GLU A 81 7.08 28.84 -2.66
CA GLU A 81 8.12 29.73 -3.19
C GLU A 81 8.65 30.69 -2.11
N VAL A 82 7.75 31.13 -1.23
CA VAL A 82 8.02 31.96 -0.04
C VAL A 82 9.05 31.32 0.90
N ARG A 83 9.06 29.98 1.00
CA ARG A 83 9.96 29.26 1.92
C ARG A 83 11.31 28.89 1.32
N ARG A 84 11.47 28.94 -0.01
CA ARG A 84 12.73 28.61 -0.69
C ARG A 84 13.80 29.70 -0.56
N HIS A 85 13.40 30.96 -0.33
CA HIS A 85 14.30 32.12 -0.36
C HIS A 85 14.69 32.72 0.99
N CYS A 86 14.34 32.11 2.14
CA CYS A 86 14.72 32.60 3.48
C CYS A 86 15.84 31.76 4.15
N PRO A 87 17.13 32.00 3.85
CA PRO A 87 18.23 31.20 4.40
C PRO A 87 18.53 31.56 5.86
N ARG A 88 18.14 30.69 6.81
CA ARG A 88 18.71 30.68 8.17
C ARG A 88 20.16 30.15 8.18
N LYS A 89 21.06 30.98 7.63
CA LYS A 89 22.53 30.97 7.76
C LYS A 89 23.20 29.58 7.76
N ASN A 90 23.54 29.11 6.57
CA ASN A 90 24.93 28.74 6.22
C ASN A 90 25.13 28.85 4.69
N SER A 91 26.36 29.11 4.26
CA SER A 91 26.77 29.31 2.86
C SER A 91 27.13 27.95 2.19
N VAL A 92 27.36 27.81 0.87
CA VAL A 92 28.07 28.67 -0.10
C VAL A 92 27.54 28.51 -1.56
N SER A 93 27.61 29.61 -2.33
CA SER A 93 27.55 29.73 -3.82
C SER A 93 26.41 29.08 -4.62
N GLY A 94 25.47 29.93 -5.05
CA GLY A 94 24.56 29.72 -6.18
C GLY A 94 23.75 31.01 -6.40
N THR A 95 23.67 31.55 -7.62
CA THR A 95 23.10 32.88 -7.89
C THR A 95 21.58 32.86 -8.08
N ASN A 96 20.82 32.71 -6.98
CA ASN A 96 19.42 33.12 -6.93
C ASN A 96 19.29 34.48 -6.23
N ARG A 97 18.46 35.37 -6.78
CA ARG A 97 18.02 36.60 -6.11
C ARG A 97 16.99 36.21 -5.06
N ALA A 98 17.35 36.33 -3.78
CA ALA A 98 16.40 36.07 -2.70
C ALA A 98 15.27 37.10 -2.72
N VAL A 99 14.03 36.62 -2.87
CA VAL A 99 12.81 37.43 -2.79
C VAL A 99 12.63 37.91 -1.34
N SER A 100 12.32 39.19 -1.15
CA SER A 100 12.14 39.81 0.16
C SER A 100 10.76 39.56 0.76
N ASP A 101 10.63 39.68 2.08
CA ASP A 101 9.34 39.55 2.79
C ASP A 101 8.28 40.58 2.33
N VAL A 102 8.69 41.63 1.61
CA VAL A 102 7.80 42.63 0.99
C VAL A 102 7.30 42.14 -0.37
N GLU A 103 8.20 41.79 -1.29
CA GLU A 103 7.86 41.19 -2.60
C GLU A 103 7.00 39.91 -2.42
N MET A 104 7.21 39.15 -1.34
CA MET A 104 6.40 37.95 -1.00
C MET A 104 5.03 38.26 -0.38
N GLN A 105 4.80 39.46 0.14
CA GLN A 105 3.46 39.91 0.56
C GLN A 105 2.73 40.56 -0.62
N GLU A 106 3.43 41.27 -1.51
CA GLU A 106 2.89 41.87 -2.72
C GLU A 106 2.27 40.80 -3.63
N HIS A 107 3.00 39.75 -4.01
CA HIS A 107 2.45 38.63 -4.81
C HIS A 107 1.26 37.89 -4.14
N TYR A 108 1.19 37.88 -2.80
CA TYR A 108 0.07 37.25 -2.08
C TYR A 108 -1.18 38.14 -2.08
N ASP A 109 -0.99 39.45 -1.91
CA ASP A 109 -2.05 40.44 -2.01
C ASP A 109 -2.59 40.50 -3.46
N GLU A 110 -1.74 40.45 -4.48
CA GLU A 110 -2.13 40.33 -5.90
C GLU A 110 -3.01 39.09 -6.16
N PHE A 111 -2.55 37.90 -5.77
CA PHE A 111 -3.32 36.65 -5.87
C PHE A 111 -4.68 36.74 -5.15
N PHE A 112 -4.71 37.37 -3.98
CA PHE A 112 -5.95 37.55 -3.23
C PHE A 112 -6.90 38.53 -3.92
N GLU A 113 -6.40 39.61 -4.54
CA GLU A 113 -7.20 40.55 -5.32
C GLU A 113 -7.79 39.91 -6.57
N GLU A 114 -7.00 39.14 -7.33
CA GLU A 114 -7.46 38.41 -8.53
C GLU A 114 -8.62 37.46 -8.19
N VAL A 115 -8.42 36.58 -7.20
CA VAL A 115 -9.43 35.59 -6.81
C VAL A 115 -10.67 36.29 -6.22
N PHE A 116 -10.50 37.28 -5.34
CA PHE A 116 -11.65 37.98 -4.74
C PHE A 116 -12.49 38.71 -5.80
N THR A 117 -11.83 39.39 -6.75
CA THR A 117 -12.50 40.12 -7.82
C THR A 117 -13.20 39.16 -8.78
N GLU A 118 -12.59 38.05 -9.16
CA GLU A 118 -13.26 37.02 -9.97
C GLU A 118 -14.53 36.48 -9.29
N MET A 119 -14.47 36.22 -7.98
CA MET A 119 -15.63 35.71 -7.23
C MET A 119 -16.78 36.73 -7.18
N GLU A 120 -16.50 38.01 -6.90
CA GLU A 120 -17.52 39.07 -6.90
C GLU A 120 -18.09 39.37 -8.29
N GLU A 121 -17.28 39.33 -9.35
CA GLU A 121 -17.75 39.66 -10.71
C GLU A 121 -18.53 38.51 -11.38
N LYS A 122 -18.12 37.25 -11.18
CA LYS A 122 -18.73 36.10 -11.88
C LYS A 122 -19.86 35.43 -11.12
N TYR A 123 -19.81 35.39 -9.78
CA TYR A 123 -20.75 34.58 -9.00
C TYR A 123 -21.67 35.44 -8.13
N GLY A 124 -21.15 36.22 -7.18
CA GLY A 124 -21.95 37.08 -6.30
C GLY A 124 -21.17 37.73 -5.16
N GLU A 125 -21.85 38.50 -4.31
CA GLU A 125 -21.22 39.33 -3.27
C GLU A 125 -20.48 38.45 -2.22
N VAL A 126 -19.15 38.61 -2.12
CA VAL A 126 -18.31 37.84 -1.19
C VAL A 126 -18.36 38.47 0.19
N GLU A 127 -18.89 37.77 1.19
CA GLU A 127 -18.94 38.26 2.57
C GLU A 127 -17.53 38.29 3.20
N GLU A 128 -16.77 37.20 3.03
CA GLU A 128 -15.43 37.01 3.59
C GLU A 128 -14.63 35.99 2.75
N MET A 129 -13.34 36.23 2.52
CA MET A 129 -12.42 35.27 1.90
C MET A 129 -11.16 35.09 2.75
N ASN A 130 -10.72 33.84 2.90
CA ASN A 130 -9.60 33.43 3.75
C ASN A 130 -8.71 32.40 3.05
N VAL A 131 -7.38 32.50 3.22
CA VAL A 131 -6.39 31.59 2.63
C VAL A 131 -5.47 31.02 3.73
N CYS A 132 -5.18 29.72 3.67
CA CYS A 132 -4.54 29.00 4.76
C CYS A 132 -3.00 28.86 4.67
N ASP A 133 -2.30 29.37 5.69
CA ASP A 133 -0.85 29.22 5.95
C ASP A 133 -0.53 28.03 6.89
N ASN A 134 -1.28 26.94 6.71
CA ASN A 134 -1.02 25.70 7.43
C ASN A 134 0.28 25.06 6.92
N LEU A 135 0.99 24.37 7.81
CA LEU A 135 2.21 23.62 7.43
C LEU A 135 1.92 22.13 7.20
N GLY A 136 0.64 21.76 7.25
CA GLY A 136 0.13 20.41 7.06
C GLY A 136 -0.62 20.37 5.75
N ASP A 137 -0.36 19.34 4.96
CA ASP A 137 -0.71 19.31 3.54
C ASP A 137 -2.22 19.23 3.26
N HIS A 138 -3.01 19.08 4.32
CA HIS A 138 -4.48 19.01 4.34
C HIS A 138 -5.19 20.37 4.40
N LEU A 139 -4.48 21.43 4.80
CA LEU A 139 -5.02 22.78 4.94
C LEU A 139 -4.13 23.84 4.28
N VAL A 140 -2.87 23.55 3.96
CA VAL A 140 -1.99 24.50 3.27
C VAL A 140 -2.64 24.94 1.95
N GLY A 141 -2.58 26.23 1.62
CA GLY A 141 -3.01 26.78 0.33
C GLY A 141 -4.51 26.77 0.03
N ASN A 142 -5.34 26.06 0.81
CA ASN A 142 -6.80 26.07 0.67
C ASN A 142 -7.35 27.51 0.72
N VAL A 143 -8.29 27.82 -0.17
CA VAL A 143 -9.02 29.09 -0.21
C VAL A 143 -10.47 28.83 0.20
N TYR A 144 -10.98 29.63 1.13
CA TYR A 144 -12.38 29.61 1.54
C TYR A 144 -13.05 30.94 1.19
N VAL A 145 -14.18 30.87 0.50
CA VAL A 145 -14.96 32.04 0.03
C VAL A 145 -16.37 31.93 0.58
N LYS A 146 -16.76 32.82 1.50
CA LYS A 146 -18.12 32.93 1.99
C LYS A 146 -18.90 33.87 1.08
N PHE A 147 -19.95 33.39 0.42
CA PHE A 147 -20.86 34.24 -0.34
C PHE A 147 -22.02 34.72 0.52
N ARG A 148 -22.58 35.89 0.18
CA ARG A 148 -23.76 36.46 0.82
C ARG A 148 -25.06 35.69 0.54
N ARG A 149 -25.08 34.89 -0.52
CA ARG A 149 -26.21 34.04 -0.92
C ARG A 149 -25.73 32.64 -1.22
N GLU A 150 -26.53 31.66 -0.83
CA GLU A 150 -26.30 30.23 -1.06
C GLU A 150 -26.24 29.90 -2.57
N GLU A 151 -27.20 30.43 -3.35
CA GLU A 151 -27.26 30.32 -4.82
C GLU A 151 -25.96 30.74 -5.53
N ASP A 152 -25.29 31.79 -5.02
CA ASP A 152 -24.08 32.34 -5.63
C ASP A 152 -22.89 31.38 -5.41
N ALA A 153 -22.86 30.68 -4.26
CA ALA A 153 -21.87 29.64 -3.96
C ALA A 153 -22.11 28.34 -4.75
N GLU A 154 -23.36 27.89 -4.88
CA GLU A 154 -23.72 26.73 -5.71
C GLU A 154 -23.29 26.94 -7.18
N LYS A 155 -23.59 28.12 -7.73
CA LYS A 155 -23.16 28.54 -9.07
C LYS A 155 -21.64 28.49 -9.23
N ALA A 156 -20.89 28.95 -8.24
CA ALA A 156 -19.43 28.92 -8.24
C ALA A 156 -18.87 27.49 -8.24
N VAL A 157 -19.44 26.56 -7.46
CA VAL A 157 -19.05 25.13 -7.49
C VAL A 157 -19.21 24.53 -8.89
N ILE A 158 -20.31 24.84 -9.57
CA ILE A 158 -20.64 24.26 -10.88
C ILE A 158 -19.69 24.79 -11.98
N ASP A 159 -19.36 26.09 -11.99
CA ASP A 159 -18.41 26.65 -12.96
C ASP A 159 -16.96 26.19 -12.69
N LEU A 160 -16.50 26.27 -11.43
CA LEU A 160 -15.10 26.05 -11.09
C LEU A 160 -14.64 24.60 -11.30
N ASN A 161 -15.46 23.59 -11.00
CA ASN A 161 -15.07 22.18 -11.24
C ASN A 161 -14.92 21.81 -12.73
N ASN A 162 -15.31 22.70 -13.65
CA ASN A 162 -15.09 22.54 -15.10
C ASN A 162 -13.89 23.35 -15.62
N ARG A 163 -13.11 23.97 -14.72
CA ARG A 163 -12.07 24.95 -15.06
C ARG A 163 -10.68 24.55 -14.58
N TRP A 164 -9.69 25.19 -15.18
CA TRP A 164 -8.26 24.95 -14.94
C TRP A 164 -7.57 26.24 -14.50
N PHE A 165 -6.59 26.11 -13.61
CA PHE A 165 -5.72 27.20 -13.15
C PHE A 165 -4.26 26.70 -13.22
N ASN A 166 -3.38 27.45 -13.87
CA ASN A 166 -1.96 27.10 -14.09
C ASN A 166 -1.72 25.63 -14.53
N GLY A 167 -2.56 25.11 -15.42
CA GLY A 167 -2.42 23.76 -15.98
C GLY A 167 -2.88 22.62 -15.06
N GLN A 168 -3.62 22.92 -13.98
CA GLN A 168 -4.28 21.93 -13.12
C GLN A 168 -5.80 22.20 -13.04
N PRO A 169 -6.66 21.16 -12.90
CA PRO A 169 -8.08 21.36 -12.68
C PRO A 169 -8.33 21.97 -11.30
N ILE A 170 -9.27 22.91 -11.22
CA ILE A 170 -9.75 23.46 -9.95
C ILE A 170 -10.76 22.47 -9.37
N HIS A 171 -10.65 22.15 -8.07
CA HIS A 171 -11.69 21.42 -7.37
C HIS A 171 -12.39 22.36 -6.38
N ALA A 172 -13.72 22.44 -6.46
CA ALA A 172 -14.54 23.28 -5.59
C ALA A 172 -15.64 22.47 -4.91
N GLU A 173 -15.90 22.72 -3.64
CA GLU A 173 -16.94 22.03 -2.86
C GLU A 173 -17.63 22.96 -1.86
N LEU A 174 -18.83 22.59 -1.39
CA LEU A 174 -19.53 23.33 -0.33
C LEU A 174 -19.04 22.83 1.04
N SER A 175 -18.51 23.76 1.84
CA SER A 175 -17.95 23.48 3.16
C SER A 175 -19.01 23.68 4.26
N PRO A 176 -19.07 22.78 5.27
CA PRO A 176 -19.93 22.93 6.45
C PRO A 176 -19.41 23.96 7.47
N VAL A 177 -18.35 24.71 7.17
CA VAL A 177 -17.81 25.76 8.05
C VAL A 177 -18.73 26.98 8.03
N THR A 178 -19.50 27.19 9.10
CA THR A 178 -20.41 28.35 9.23
C THR A 178 -19.78 29.57 9.92
N ASP A 179 -18.74 29.38 10.73
CA ASP A 179 -17.96 30.46 11.37
C ASP A 179 -16.46 30.13 11.36
N PHE A 180 -15.67 30.94 10.64
CA PHE A 180 -14.22 30.77 10.55
C PHE A 180 -13.52 30.88 11.92
N ARG A 181 -14.08 31.61 12.88
CA ARG A 181 -13.45 31.89 14.21
C ARG A 181 -13.38 30.69 15.14
N GLU A 182 -14.17 29.64 14.86
CA GLU A 182 -14.11 28.38 15.59
C GLU A 182 -13.15 27.38 14.93
N ALA A 183 -12.99 27.46 13.61
CA ALA A 183 -12.03 26.66 12.84
C ALA A 183 -10.59 27.23 12.85
N CYS A 184 -10.38 28.50 13.23
CA CYS A 184 -9.07 29.14 13.29
C CYS A 184 -8.21 28.73 14.50
N CYS A 185 -6.90 28.64 14.28
CA CYS A 185 -5.94 28.29 15.32
C CYS A 185 -5.53 29.52 16.15
N ARG A 186 -6.20 29.74 17.28
CA ARG A 186 -5.88 30.84 18.22
C ARG A 186 -4.43 30.83 18.71
N GLN A 187 -3.76 29.67 18.73
CA GLN A 187 -2.32 29.59 19.06
C GLN A 187 -1.44 30.11 17.92
N TYR A 188 -1.88 30.02 16.67
CA TYR A 188 -1.15 30.59 15.51
C TYR A 188 -1.37 32.10 15.42
N GLU A 189 -2.58 32.60 15.68
CA GLU A 189 -2.88 34.04 15.78
C GLU A 189 -1.99 34.77 16.79
N MET A 190 -1.62 34.10 17.89
CA MET A 190 -0.69 34.62 18.91
C MET A 190 0.79 34.35 18.61
N GLY A 191 1.12 33.65 17.53
CA GLY A 191 2.50 33.28 17.16
C GLY A 191 3.11 32.12 17.96
N GLU A 192 2.30 31.39 18.73
CA GLU A 192 2.73 30.34 19.67
C GLU A 192 2.45 28.89 19.21
N CYS A 193 1.91 28.69 18.00
CA CYS A 193 1.54 27.36 17.51
C CYS A 193 2.75 26.44 17.29
N THR A 194 2.97 25.52 18.23
CA THR A 194 4.04 24.51 18.18
C THR A 194 3.68 23.23 17.42
N ARG A 195 2.45 23.12 16.89
CA ARG A 195 1.92 21.89 16.27
C ARG A 195 2.46 21.61 14.87
N GLY A 196 3.07 22.61 14.21
CA GLY A 196 3.67 22.44 12.88
C GLY A 196 2.67 21.95 11.84
N GLY A 197 3.04 20.89 11.09
CA GLY A 197 2.16 20.26 10.10
C GLY A 197 1.01 19.43 10.68
N PHE A 198 0.99 19.22 12.01
CA PHE A 198 -0.06 18.48 12.72
C PHE A 198 -1.12 19.42 13.34
N CYS A 199 -1.31 20.62 12.76
CA CYS A 199 -2.31 21.56 13.21
C CYS A 199 -3.58 21.49 12.35
N ASN A 200 -4.58 20.76 12.83
CA ASN A 200 -5.88 20.58 12.18
C ASN A 200 -6.83 21.78 12.38
N PHE A 201 -6.29 22.98 12.62
CA PHE A 201 -7.02 24.25 12.75
C PHE A 201 -6.40 25.23 11.74
N MET A 202 -7.22 26.07 11.11
CA MET A 202 -6.77 26.99 10.07
C MET A 202 -5.76 27.99 10.66
N HIS A 203 -4.58 28.03 10.07
CA HIS A 203 -3.64 29.14 10.15
C HIS A 203 -3.98 30.06 8.98
N LEU A 204 -4.29 31.34 9.20
CA LEU A 204 -4.67 32.23 8.10
C LEU A 204 -3.54 33.18 7.73
N LYS A 205 -3.29 33.35 6.42
CA LYS A 205 -2.37 34.35 5.88
C LYS A 205 -3.09 35.71 5.78
N PRO A 206 -2.70 36.73 6.56
CA PRO A 206 -3.33 38.05 6.42
C PRO A 206 -2.87 38.76 5.14
N ILE A 207 -3.83 39.36 4.42
CA ILE A 207 -3.58 40.39 3.41
C ILE A 207 -3.14 41.70 4.06
N SER A 208 -2.57 42.62 3.28
CA SER A 208 -2.19 43.94 3.79
C SER A 208 -3.40 44.75 4.29
N ARG A 209 -3.10 45.74 5.14
CA ARG A 209 -4.09 46.74 5.58
C ARG A 209 -4.52 47.68 4.44
N GLU A 210 -3.82 47.71 3.31
CA GLU A 210 -4.19 48.49 2.11
C GLU A 210 -5.27 47.75 1.36
N LEU A 211 -4.98 46.54 0.88
CA LEU A 211 -5.91 45.69 0.13
C LEU A 211 -7.19 45.37 0.93
N ARG A 212 -7.08 45.15 2.24
CA ARG A 212 -8.28 44.96 3.08
C ARG A 212 -9.20 46.20 3.14
N ARG A 213 -8.66 47.40 2.92
CA ARG A 213 -9.44 48.66 2.81
C ARG A 213 -9.88 48.95 1.37
N GLU A 214 -9.21 48.40 0.37
CA GLU A 214 -9.66 48.39 -1.03
C GLU A 214 -10.93 47.52 -1.14
N LEU A 215 -10.77 46.20 -1.07
CA LEU A 215 -11.82 45.20 -1.33
C LEU A 215 -13.04 45.39 -0.41
N TYR A 216 -12.85 45.23 0.89
CA TYR A 216 -13.95 45.32 1.87
C TYR A 216 -14.35 46.76 2.22
N GLY A 217 -13.46 47.74 2.00
CA GLY A 217 -13.72 49.15 2.33
C GLY A 217 -14.53 49.92 1.29
N ARG A 218 -14.54 49.49 0.02
CA ARG A 218 -15.45 50.00 -1.03
C ARG A 218 -16.93 50.03 -0.56
N ARG A 219 -17.35 49.08 0.29
CA ARG A 219 -18.71 49.01 0.88
C ARG A 219 -19.09 50.24 1.74
N ARG A 220 -18.12 50.99 2.29
CA ARG A 220 -18.38 52.12 3.22
C ARG A 220 -18.80 53.44 2.55
N LYS A 221 -19.02 53.46 1.23
CA LYS A 221 -19.50 54.65 0.47
C LYS A 221 -20.96 54.58 -0.02
N LYS A 222 -21.68 53.48 0.19
CA LYS A 222 -23.14 53.36 -0.11
C LYS A 222 -24.04 53.23 1.14
N GLY A 223 -23.46 53.23 2.34
CA GLY A 223 -24.17 53.27 3.63
C GLY A 223 -23.54 54.30 4.57
N GLY A 224 -24.35 54.93 5.43
CA GLY A 224 -23.94 56.10 6.21
C GLY A 224 -22.96 55.85 7.37
N THR A 225 -22.04 56.81 7.56
CA THR A 225 -21.34 57.20 8.80
C THR A 225 -21.29 56.21 9.98
N CYS A 226 -20.08 55.68 10.28
CA CYS A 226 -19.44 55.77 11.61
C CYS A 226 -18.02 55.17 11.64
N VAL A 227 -17.14 55.77 12.45
CA VAL A 227 -15.72 55.44 12.77
C VAL A 227 -15.46 56.10 14.15
N PRO A 228 -14.71 55.55 15.13
CA PRO A 228 -13.60 54.60 15.02
C PRO A 228 -13.74 53.29 15.84
N GLU A 229 -12.62 52.58 15.98
CA GLU A 229 -12.47 51.20 16.46
C GLU A 229 -12.63 51.05 17.98
N LEU A 230 -13.42 50.05 18.43
CA LEU A 230 -13.02 48.96 19.36
C LEU A 230 -14.23 48.12 19.83
N HIS A 231 -14.00 46.83 20.06
CA HIS A 231 -14.87 45.84 20.75
C HIS A 231 -16.37 45.76 20.37
N VAL A 232 -16.71 44.74 19.58
CA VAL A 232 -18.06 44.14 19.46
C VAL A 232 -17.81 42.61 19.43
N SER A 233 -18.09 41.77 20.42
CA SER A 233 -19.31 41.52 21.23
C SER A 233 -20.52 41.16 20.36
N ALA A 234 -20.71 39.88 20.08
CA ALA A 234 -21.68 39.39 19.10
C ALA A 234 -23.10 39.89 19.41
N GLY A 235 -23.66 40.68 18.48
CA GLY A 235 -25.10 40.87 18.35
C GLY A 235 -25.70 39.73 17.54
N ILE A 236 -26.89 39.27 17.92
CA ILE A 236 -27.63 38.25 17.18
C ILE A 236 -28.23 38.91 15.93
N SER A 237 -28.05 38.27 14.78
CA SER A 237 -28.79 38.53 13.54
C SER A 237 -29.51 37.25 13.13
N ASP A 238 -30.79 37.35 12.82
CA ASP A 238 -31.65 36.19 12.55
C ASP A 238 -31.24 35.41 11.29
N GLY A 239 -31.66 34.15 11.25
CA GLY A 239 -31.13 33.15 10.32
C GLY A 239 -31.44 33.39 8.84
N ALA A 240 -30.37 33.46 8.04
CA ALA A 240 -30.32 32.96 6.68
C ALA A 240 -29.11 32.03 6.56
N GLY A 241 -29.22 30.95 5.79
CA GLY A 241 -28.10 30.04 5.52
C GLY A 241 -27.05 30.75 4.67
N CYS A 242 -25.80 30.79 5.14
CA CYS A 242 -24.65 31.22 4.34
C CYS A 242 -23.68 30.04 4.24
N LEU A 243 -23.60 29.43 3.06
CA LEU A 243 -22.59 28.41 2.79
C LEU A 243 -21.22 29.05 2.53
N VAL A 244 -20.17 28.32 2.90
CA VAL A 244 -18.79 28.66 2.53
C VAL A 244 -18.37 27.76 1.37
N LEU A 245 -17.97 28.36 0.26
CA LEU A 245 -17.27 27.68 -0.81
C LEU A 245 -15.85 27.35 -0.36
N HIS A 246 -15.42 26.12 -0.58
CA HIS A 246 -14.03 25.69 -0.47
C HIS A 246 -13.47 25.51 -1.89
N ILE A 247 -12.30 26.11 -2.15
CA ILE A 247 -11.59 26.01 -3.44
C ILE A 247 -10.20 25.42 -3.18
N LEU A 248 -9.95 24.28 -3.83
CA LEU A 248 -8.70 23.55 -3.83
C LEU A 248 -7.92 23.89 -5.10
N VAL A 249 -6.73 24.48 -4.95
CA VAL A 249 -5.86 24.87 -6.08
C VAL A 249 -4.55 24.09 -6.02
N HIS A 250 -4.57 22.87 -6.58
CA HIS A 250 -3.36 22.09 -6.81
C HIS A 250 -2.43 22.82 -7.79
N LEU A 251 -1.14 22.93 -7.46
CA LEU A 251 -0.17 23.68 -8.27
C LEU A 251 1.24 23.12 -8.00
N ALA A 252 2.11 23.09 -9.01
CA ALA A 252 3.52 22.72 -8.85
C ALA A 252 4.36 23.38 -9.95
N VAL A 253 5.46 24.05 -9.58
CA VAL A 253 6.29 24.81 -10.51
C VAL A 253 7.57 24.07 -10.88
N LEU A 254 7.78 23.89 -12.19
CA LEU A 254 9.08 23.59 -12.81
C LEU A 254 9.83 24.90 -13.07
N LEU A 255 11.06 25.04 -12.58
CA LEU A 255 11.97 26.13 -12.94
C LEU A 255 12.96 25.69 -14.03
N THR A 256 12.47 25.61 -15.27
CA THR A 256 13.30 25.60 -16.49
C THR A 256 12.61 26.45 -17.55
N GLY A 257 12.81 27.77 -17.51
CA GLY A 257 12.17 28.70 -18.45
C GLY A 257 12.79 28.64 -19.85
N ILE A 258 11.97 28.26 -20.82
CA ILE A 258 12.08 28.53 -22.27
C ILE A 258 10.64 28.81 -22.73
N ASP A 259 10.42 29.89 -23.48
CA ASP A 259 9.10 30.23 -24.02
C ASP A 259 8.64 29.23 -25.10
N PRO A 260 7.40 28.73 -25.03
CA PRO A 260 6.68 28.27 -26.21
C PRO A 260 6.13 29.48 -26.97
N GLY A 261 6.87 29.95 -27.97
CA GLY A 261 6.36 30.93 -28.94
C GLY A 261 5.17 30.38 -29.75
N PRO A 262 4.30 31.24 -30.30
CA PRO A 262 3.04 30.83 -30.91
C PRO A 262 3.19 30.11 -32.25
N ASP A 263 2.16 29.33 -32.61
CA ASP A 263 2.07 28.56 -33.86
C ASP A 263 2.20 29.43 -35.13
N PRO A 264 2.99 29.00 -36.14
CA PRO A 264 3.12 29.70 -37.41
C PRO A 264 2.19 29.14 -38.49
N GLU A 265 1.00 29.71 -38.66
CA GLU A 265 0.27 29.62 -39.93
C GLU A 265 0.60 30.79 -40.88
N ASN A 266 0.75 30.48 -42.17
CA ASN A 266 0.75 31.37 -43.34
C ASN A 266 1.95 32.34 -43.59
N GLY A 267 2.89 31.88 -44.42
CA GLY A 267 3.70 32.69 -45.36
C GLY A 267 5.05 33.22 -44.85
N GLY A 268 6.12 33.33 -45.66
CA GLY A 268 6.31 32.88 -47.06
C GLY A 268 7.42 33.67 -47.78
N LEU A 269 8.19 33.01 -48.68
CA LEU A 269 9.29 33.54 -49.52
C LEU A 269 10.57 34.00 -48.75
N ASP A 270 11.81 33.91 -49.25
CA ASP A 270 12.46 33.10 -50.32
C ASP A 270 14.03 33.14 -50.08
N PRO A 271 14.96 32.87 -51.02
CA PRO A 271 15.78 31.64 -51.11
C PRO A 271 17.28 31.75 -50.70
N GLU A 272 18.06 30.73 -51.09
CA GLU A 272 19.53 30.51 -50.95
C GLU A 272 20.00 30.01 -49.55
N THR A 273 20.88 28.98 -49.40
CA THR A 273 21.90 28.42 -50.32
C THR A 273 22.06 26.89 -50.25
N VAL A 274 22.16 26.27 -51.42
CA VAL A 274 22.65 24.93 -51.84
C VAL A 274 23.50 24.08 -50.85
N GLY A 275 23.22 22.76 -50.79
CA GLY A 275 24.15 21.74 -50.25
C GLY A 275 23.64 20.28 -50.30
N ALA A 276 23.76 19.58 -51.44
CA ALA A 276 23.10 18.30 -51.69
C ALA A 276 23.93 17.03 -51.38
N VAL A 277 23.24 15.95 -50.96
CA VAL A 277 23.62 14.53 -51.16
C VAL A 277 22.34 13.77 -51.60
N ALA A 278 22.49 12.71 -52.40
CA ALA A 278 21.42 12.13 -53.21
C ALA A 278 20.51 11.09 -52.50
N ALA A 279 19.40 10.76 -53.16
CA ALA A 279 18.40 9.77 -52.75
C ALA A 279 18.45 8.50 -53.61
N GLU A 280 17.76 7.44 -53.15
CA GLU A 280 17.25 6.35 -53.99
C GLU A 280 15.74 6.19 -53.71
N GLU A 281 14.94 6.04 -54.77
CA GLU A 281 13.52 5.72 -54.73
C GLU A 281 13.30 4.36 -55.40
N VAL A 282 12.41 3.52 -54.87
CA VAL A 282 11.72 2.50 -55.70
C VAL A 282 10.25 2.43 -55.29
N GLU A 283 9.43 2.52 -56.34
CA GLU A 283 7.98 2.49 -56.51
C GLU A 283 7.15 1.57 -55.57
N VAL A 284 5.91 2.01 -55.32
CA VAL A 284 4.79 1.19 -54.85
C VAL A 284 3.99 0.71 -56.07
N VAL A 285 3.54 -0.56 -56.06
CA VAL A 285 2.57 -1.09 -57.01
C VAL A 285 1.41 -1.71 -56.23
N GLU A 286 0.21 -1.15 -56.42
CA GLU A 286 -1.06 -1.76 -56.02
C GLU A 286 -1.69 -2.45 -57.24
N ASP A 287 -2.42 -3.54 -57.01
CA ASP A 287 -3.21 -4.24 -58.04
C ASP A 287 -4.61 -4.53 -57.47
N GLU A 288 -5.64 -4.45 -58.32
CA GLU A 288 -7.05 -4.40 -57.92
C GLU A 288 -7.80 -5.74 -58.10
N SER A 289 -9.08 -5.74 -57.70
CA SER A 289 -10.08 -6.83 -57.80
C SER A 289 -9.97 -7.92 -56.70
N VAL A 290 -11.07 -8.57 -56.28
CA VAL A 290 -12.37 -8.78 -56.93
C VAL A 290 -13.57 -8.35 -56.05
N THR A 291 -14.69 -8.06 -56.72
CA THR A 291 -15.99 -7.61 -56.19
C THR A 291 -16.71 -8.59 -55.26
N GLU A 292 -17.47 -8.05 -54.30
CA GLU A 292 -18.80 -8.58 -53.93
C GLU A 292 -19.86 -7.48 -54.07
N GLY A 293 -21.10 -7.86 -54.36
CA GLY A 293 -22.24 -6.95 -54.51
C GLY A 293 -23.41 -7.38 -53.62
N GLY A 294 -24.09 -6.42 -52.99
CA GLY A 294 -25.20 -6.69 -52.08
C GLY A 294 -26.59 -6.60 -52.72
N GLN A 295 -27.59 -7.17 -52.05
CA GLN A 295 -28.98 -6.71 -52.15
C GLN A 295 -29.78 -7.06 -50.88
N GLU A 296 -30.78 -6.23 -50.56
CA GLU A 296 -31.63 -6.33 -49.37
C GLU A 296 -32.87 -7.25 -49.60
N ILE A 297 -33.84 -7.15 -48.66
CA ILE A 297 -35.29 -7.46 -48.73
C ILE A 297 -35.71 -8.74 -47.96
N VAL A 298 -36.74 -8.78 -47.08
CA VAL A 298 -37.39 -7.81 -46.16
C VAL A 298 -38.53 -8.56 -45.43
N ARG A 299 -38.86 -8.20 -44.17
CA ARG A 299 -40.06 -8.65 -43.39
C ARG A 299 -40.11 -10.15 -42.98
N ASP A 300 -40.95 -10.58 -42.03
CA ASP A 300 -42.13 -9.92 -41.42
C ASP A 300 -42.29 -10.13 -39.88
N LEU A 301 -43.32 -9.50 -39.30
CA LEU A 301 -43.63 -9.42 -37.85
C LEU A 301 -44.51 -10.59 -37.31
N GLY A 302 -44.55 -10.76 -35.98
CA GLY A 302 -45.54 -11.60 -35.29
C GLY A 302 -45.46 -11.54 -33.76
N ASP A 303 -46.51 -11.01 -33.10
CA ASP A 303 -46.60 -10.81 -31.65
C ASP A 303 -47.10 -12.03 -30.86
N SER A 304 -46.67 -12.21 -29.60
CA SER A 304 -47.58 -12.40 -28.44
C SER A 304 -46.84 -12.60 -27.09
N GLU A 305 -47.21 -11.82 -26.06
CA GLU A 305 -46.94 -12.15 -24.63
C GLU A 305 -48.18 -12.84 -23.98
N PRO A 306 -48.35 -12.93 -22.64
CA PRO A 306 -47.86 -14.06 -21.85
C PRO A 306 -48.95 -14.74 -20.98
N SER A 307 -48.64 -15.84 -20.30
CA SER A 307 -49.52 -16.39 -19.25
C SER A 307 -48.78 -17.18 -18.16
N CYS A 308 -48.94 -16.77 -16.89
CA CYS A 308 -48.49 -17.51 -15.70
C CYS A 308 -49.58 -18.48 -15.21
N PHE A 309 -49.20 -19.60 -14.57
CA PHE A 309 -50.03 -20.26 -13.53
C PHE A 309 -49.18 -21.13 -12.57
N TYR A 310 -49.80 -21.62 -11.48
CA TYR A 310 -49.16 -22.11 -10.25
C TYR A 310 -48.85 -23.63 -10.21
N HIS A 311 -47.92 -23.97 -9.30
CA HIS A 311 -47.80 -25.17 -8.41
C HIS A 311 -48.93 -26.23 -8.38
N PRO A 312 -48.64 -27.53 -8.04
CA PRO A 312 -47.93 -27.93 -6.81
C PRO A 312 -46.98 -29.15 -6.91
N SER A 313 -46.74 -29.86 -5.79
CA SER A 313 -45.50 -30.60 -5.48
C SER A 313 -45.70 -32.07 -5.02
N MET A 314 -44.60 -32.86 -5.05
CA MET A 314 -44.37 -34.13 -4.30
C MET A 314 -45.21 -35.38 -4.72
N PRO A 315 -44.93 -36.62 -4.22
CA PRO A 315 -43.81 -37.10 -3.35
C PRO A 315 -43.09 -38.42 -3.77
N LEU A 316 -42.03 -38.76 -3.02
CA LEU A 316 -41.53 -40.12 -2.62
C LEU A 316 -40.95 -41.12 -3.65
N GLY A 317 -39.92 -41.87 -3.21
CA GLY A 317 -39.38 -43.05 -3.92
C GLY A 317 -37.98 -43.52 -3.44
N THR A 318 -37.89 -44.26 -2.33
CA THR A 318 -36.60 -44.75 -1.77
C THR A 318 -36.34 -46.24 -2.00
N SER A 319 -35.17 -46.59 -2.53
CA SER A 319 -34.51 -47.91 -2.37
C SER A 319 -33.02 -47.74 -2.68
N GLN A 320 -32.12 -47.78 -1.69
CA GLN A 320 -31.52 -48.97 -1.06
C GLN A 320 -30.46 -49.67 -1.93
N CYS A 321 -29.31 -49.92 -1.31
CA CYS A 321 -28.13 -50.54 -1.90
C CYS A 321 -28.21 -52.07 -1.84
N GLU A 322 -27.46 -52.76 -2.71
CA GLU A 322 -26.98 -54.10 -2.40
C GLU A 322 -25.54 -54.28 -2.93
N ALA A 323 -24.83 -55.31 -2.45
CA ALA A 323 -23.37 -55.40 -2.56
C ALA A 323 -22.87 -56.77 -3.02
N GLY A 324 -21.75 -56.75 -3.75
CA GLY A 324 -20.94 -57.92 -4.09
C GLY A 324 -19.91 -57.57 -5.17
N SER A 325 -18.61 -57.80 -5.12
CA SER A 325 -17.62 -58.42 -4.22
C SER A 325 -16.71 -59.35 -5.05
N ALA A 326 -15.40 -59.32 -4.75
CA ALA A 326 -14.33 -60.16 -5.31
C ALA A 326 -14.00 -60.05 -6.83
N GLY A 327 -12.70 -60.05 -7.15
CA GLY A 327 -12.20 -60.20 -8.54
C GLY A 327 -10.94 -59.40 -8.89
N CYS A 328 -9.77 -59.82 -8.41
CA CYS A 328 -8.46 -59.36 -8.92
C CYS A 328 -7.65 -60.61 -9.31
N PRO A 329 -6.95 -60.62 -10.47
CA PRO A 329 -5.52 -60.31 -10.43
C PRO A 329 -4.93 -59.57 -11.65
N GLN A 330 -4.12 -58.56 -11.34
CA GLN A 330 -2.83 -58.18 -11.95
C GLN A 330 -2.43 -58.58 -13.40
N HIS A 331 -2.04 -57.52 -14.16
CA HIS A 331 -0.90 -57.47 -15.11
C HIS A 331 -0.98 -58.29 -16.45
N PRO A 332 -0.12 -58.00 -17.46
CA PRO A 332 0.05 -56.68 -18.08
C PRO A 332 0.24 -56.74 -19.62
N GLU A 333 -0.22 -55.76 -20.41
CA GLU A 333 0.43 -55.48 -21.71
C GLU A 333 0.10 -54.12 -22.34
N MET A 334 0.97 -53.67 -23.24
CA MET A 334 0.78 -52.50 -24.10
C MET A 334 -0.11 -52.87 -25.30
N HIS A 335 -0.99 -51.96 -25.73
CA HIS A 335 -0.86 -51.37 -27.08
C HIS A 335 -1.88 -50.25 -27.38
N SER A 336 -1.36 -49.14 -27.89
CA SER A 336 -1.99 -48.16 -28.81
C SER A 336 -3.51 -48.21 -29.03
N GLY A 337 -4.26 -47.34 -28.33
CA GLY A 337 -5.67 -47.03 -28.60
C GLY A 337 -5.87 -45.53 -28.84
N LYS A 338 -6.58 -45.15 -29.91
CA LYS A 338 -6.87 -43.74 -30.26
C LYS A 338 -7.79 -43.12 -29.21
N GLY A 339 -7.47 -41.92 -28.72
CA GLY A 339 -8.34 -41.20 -27.79
C GLY A 339 -9.72 -40.92 -28.38
N HIS A 340 -10.77 -41.26 -27.65
CA HIS A 340 -12.11 -40.74 -27.87
C HIS A 340 -12.23 -39.38 -27.18
N LEU A 341 -12.71 -38.37 -27.89
CA LEU A 341 -13.32 -37.21 -27.23
C LEU A 341 -14.76 -37.59 -26.89
N GLU A 342 -15.09 -37.66 -25.61
CA GLU A 342 -16.48 -37.63 -25.18
C GLU A 342 -17.03 -36.22 -25.39
N LYS A 343 -18.04 -36.08 -26.26
CA LYS A 343 -18.71 -34.80 -26.49
C LYS A 343 -19.78 -34.58 -25.42
N GLY A 344 -19.48 -33.72 -24.45
CA GLY A 344 -20.49 -33.12 -23.58
C GLY A 344 -21.52 -32.32 -24.39
N SER A 345 -22.77 -32.31 -23.94
CA SER A 345 -23.89 -31.68 -24.65
C SER A 345 -24.03 -30.20 -24.33
N SER A 346 -23.81 -29.34 -25.33
CA SER A 346 -24.47 -28.05 -25.57
C SER A 346 -24.83 -27.15 -24.37
N GLY A 347 -24.12 -26.03 -24.21
CA GLY A 347 -24.66 -24.90 -23.42
C GLY A 347 -23.64 -23.83 -23.03
N ASP A 348 -22.41 -24.23 -22.71
CA ASP A 348 -21.38 -23.35 -22.16
C ASP A 348 -20.36 -22.94 -23.23
N SER A 349 -19.92 -21.69 -23.23
CA SER A 349 -18.77 -21.28 -24.05
C SER A 349 -17.49 -21.79 -23.36
N GLU A 350 -16.74 -22.67 -24.03
CA GLU A 350 -15.53 -23.26 -23.45
C GLU A 350 -14.60 -22.16 -22.91
N ARG A 351 -14.47 -22.10 -21.58
CA ARG A 351 -13.54 -21.17 -20.94
C ARG A 351 -12.13 -21.55 -21.38
N LEU A 352 -11.56 -20.74 -22.27
CA LEU A 352 -10.17 -20.83 -22.72
C LEU A 352 -9.19 -20.46 -21.59
N TRP A 353 -9.27 -21.16 -20.45
CA TRP A 353 -8.40 -21.01 -19.30
C TRP A 353 -7.31 -22.07 -19.36
N ILE A 354 -6.05 -21.64 -19.20
CA ILE A 354 -4.91 -22.54 -19.11
C ILE A 354 -4.37 -22.44 -17.67
N SER A 355 -4.44 -23.55 -16.93
CA SER A 355 -4.04 -23.57 -15.52
C SER A 355 -2.55 -23.24 -15.33
N PRO A 356 -2.14 -22.42 -14.34
CA PRO A 356 -0.74 -22.00 -14.18
C PRO A 356 0.19 -23.14 -13.71
N ASP A 357 -0.37 -24.26 -13.25
CA ASP A 357 0.30 -25.40 -12.61
C ASP A 357 0.56 -26.61 -13.53
N THR A 358 0.26 -26.51 -14.83
CA THR A 358 0.45 -27.64 -15.75
C THR A 358 1.91 -28.09 -15.77
N PRO A 359 2.22 -29.40 -15.73
CA PRO A 359 3.58 -29.89 -15.84
C PRO A 359 4.33 -29.33 -17.06
N SER A 360 5.57 -28.88 -16.83
CA SER A 360 6.37 -28.22 -17.84
C SER A 360 6.66 -29.13 -19.03
N ARG A 361 6.47 -28.62 -20.25
CA ARG A 361 6.83 -29.33 -21.50
C ARG A 361 8.27 -29.07 -21.95
N CYS A 362 9.06 -28.35 -21.13
CA CYS A 362 10.44 -28.00 -21.46
C CYS A 362 11.34 -29.26 -21.42
N THR A 363 11.97 -29.60 -22.54
CA THR A 363 12.85 -30.77 -22.69
C THR A 363 14.32 -30.49 -22.29
N TRP A 364 14.60 -29.37 -21.62
CA TRP A 364 15.92 -29.07 -21.06
C TRP A 364 16.34 -30.13 -20.05
N GLN A 365 17.60 -30.55 -20.13
CA GLN A 365 18.25 -31.46 -19.18
C GLN A 365 19.72 -31.06 -19.07
N LEU A 366 20.32 -31.20 -17.88
CA LEU A 366 21.71 -30.86 -17.63
C LEU A 366 22.65 -31.55 -18.63
N GLY A 367 23.54 -30.78 -19.25
CA GLY A 367 24.52 -31.28 -20.23
C GLY A 367 24.00 -31.40 -21.67
N LYS A 368 22.75 -31.01 -21.97
CA LYS A 368 22.33 -30.83 -23.38
C LYS A 368 23.03 -29.63 -24.03
N PRO A 369 23.42 -29.70 -25.30
CA PRO A 369 23.93 -28.54 -26.05
C PRO A 369 22.96 -27.37 -26.07
N MET A 370 23.48 -26.14 -25.91
CA MET A 370 22.69 -24.91 -26.08
C MET A 370 22.05 -24.80 -27.47
N ALA A 371 22.71 -25.37 -28.49
CA ALA A 371 22.21 -25.38 -29.87
C ALA A 371 20.93 -26.23 -30.06
N ASP A 372 20.62 -27.11 -29.11
CA ASP A 372 19.39 -27.93 -29.11
C ASP A 372 18.22 -27.20 -28.41
N SER A 373 18.45 -25.98 -27.90
CA SER A 373 17.41 -25.17 -27.26
C SER A 373 16.45 -24.59 -28.33
N PRO A 374 15.13 -24.82 -28.21
CA PRO A 374 14.15 -24.20 -29.11
C PRO A 374 13.85 -22.73 -28.75
N HIS A 375 14.50 -22.19 -27.71
CA HIS A 375 14.24 -20.86 -27.18
C HIS A 375 15.18 -19.82 -27.79
N TYR A 376 14.67 -18.60 -27.99
CA TYR A 376 15.53 -17.45 -28.23
C TYR A 376 16.38 -17.15 -26.98
N HIS A 377 17.66 -16.83 -27.20
CA HIS A 377 18.62 -16.56 -26.13
C HIS A 377 19.27 -15.18 -26.31
N THR A 378 19.25 -14.36 -25.27
CA THR A 378 19.91 -13.04 -25.24
C THR A 378 21.32 -13.14 -24.68
N ALA A 379 22.28 -12.45 -25.27
CA ALA A 379 23.61 -12.25 -24.67
C ALA A 379 23.65 -10.92 -23.91
N PRO A 380 24.31 -10.82 -22.73
CA PRO A 380 24.43 -9.55 -22.00
C PRO A 380 25.11 -8.45 -22.83
N THR A 381 24.35 -7.40 -23.15
CA THR A 381 24.85 -6.24 -23.90
C THR A 381 25.38 -5.15 -22.96
N LYS A 382 26.53 -4.55 -23.28
CA LYS A 382 27.01 -3.36 -22.58
C LYS A 382 26.07 -2.19 -22.84
N SER A 383 25.53 -1.57 -21.79
CA SER A 383 24.69 -0.39 -21.90
C SER A 383 25.39 0.76 -22.63
N PRO A 384 24.70 1.51 -23.51
CA PRO A 384 25.25 2.70 -24.15
C PRO A 384 25.46 3.84 -23.14
N LYS A 385 26.29 4.84 -23.49
CA LYS A 385 26.59 6.00 -22.61
C LYS A 385 25.36 6.85 -22.28
N ILE A 386 24.42 6.91 -23.22
CA ILE A 386 23.10 7.52 -23.08
C ILE A 386 22.14 6.38 -23.37
N LEU A 387 21.24 6.09 -22.44
CA LEU A 387 20.21 5.06 -22.63
C LEU A 387 19.13 5.62 -23.56
N PRO A 388 18.62 4.85 -24.54
CA PRO A 388 17.55 5.31 -25.43
C PRO A 388 16.22 5.45 -24.68
N ASP A 389 16.02 4.64 -23.64
CA ASP A 389 14.83 4.55 -22.82
C ASP A 389 15.22 4.06 -21.40
N ILE A 390 14.27 4.10 -20.47
CA ILE A 390 14.47 3.66 -19.07
C ILE A 390 14.50 2.13 -18.92
N LEU A 391 13.98 1.36 -19.88
CA LEU A 391 13.98 -0.11 -19.86
C LEU A 391 15.39 -0.66 -20.10
N LYS A 392 16.28 0.09 -20.76
CA LYS A 392 17.72 -0.22 -20.82
C LYS A 392 18.49 0.11 -19.54
N ASN A 393 17.79 0.50 -18.46
CA ASN A 393 18.25 0.48 -17.06
C ASN A 393 17.62 -0.70 -16.28
N ILE A 394 17.43 -1.84 -16.95
CA ILE A 394 17.09 -3.13 -16.37
C ILE A 394 18.28 -4.07 -16.63
N GLY A 395 18.65 -4.88 -15.64
CA GLY A 395 19.88 -5.67 -15.65
C GLY A 395 21.11 -4.91 -15.14
N ASN A 396 22.29 -5.52 -15.32
CA ASN A 396 23.61 -5.06 -14.84
C ASN A 396 23.65 -4.73 -13.32
N THR A 397 22.85 -5.43 -12.50
CA THR A 397 22.59 -5.01 -11.11
C THR A 397 23.81 -5.22 -10.19
N PRO A 398 23.98 -4.42 -9.11
CA PRO A 398 25.13 -4.51 -8.24
C PRO A 398 25.26 -5.86 -7.50
N MET A 399 26.49 -6.36 -7.40
CA MET A 399 26.88 -7.42 -6.46
C MET A 399 27.60 -6.78 -5.27
N VAL A 400 27.03 -6.87 -4.08
CA VAL A 400 27.50 -6.15 -2.88
C VAL A 400 27.90 -7.14 -1.79
N ARG A 401 29.10 -6.98 -1.20
CA ARG A 401 29.52 -7.81 -0.06
C ARG A 401 28.74 -7.46 1.20
N ILE A 402 28.26 -8.48 1.92
CA ILE A 402 27.62 -8.38 3.23
C ILE A 402 28.71 -8.50 4.31
N ASN A 403 28.84 -7.50 5.20
CA ASN A 403 30.05 -7.32 6.02
C ASN A 403 29.79 -7.48 7.53
N LYS A 404 28.67 -6.95 8.02
CA LYS A 404 28.30 -6.99 9.44
C LYS A 404 27.43 -8.21 9.73
N ILE A 405 26.38 -8.46 8.95
CA ILE A 405 25.46 -9.59 9.15
C ILE A 405 26.20 -10.93 9.08
N ALA A 406 27.03 -11.13 8.05
CA ALA A 406 27.83 -12.35 7.89
C ALA A 406 28.78 -12.59 9.07
N LYS A 407 29.47 -11.54 9.53
CA LYS A 407 30.35 -11.59 10.70
C LYS A 407 29.60 -11.85 12.00
N ASN A 408 28.45 -11.23 12.18
CA ASN A 408 27.59 -11.37 13.37
C ASN A 408 26.97 -12.78 13.44
N ALA A 409 26.70 -13.40 12.29
CA ALA A 409 26.29 -14.80 12.16
C ALA A 409 27.45 -15.82 12.22
N GLY A 410 28.69 -15.36 12.40
CA GLY A 410 29.87 -16.23 12.53
C GLY A 410 30.35 -16.90 11.22
N LEU A 411 29.86 -16.48 10.05
CA LEU A 411 30.20 -17.10 8.77
C LEU A 411 31.69 -16.97 8.43
N LYS A 412 32.25 -18.04 7.85
CA LYS A 412 33.65 -18.11 7.39
C LYS A 412 33.83 -17.70 5.93
N CYS A 413 32.82 -17.96 5.11
CA CYS A 413 32.78 -17.71 3.68
C CYS A 413 32.60 -16.21 3.35
N GLU A 414 32.81 -15.83 2.09
CA GLU A 414 32.34 -14.56 1.57
C GLU A 414 30.82 -14.63 1.32
N LEU A 415 30.05 -13.68 1.84
CA LEU A 415 28.63 -13.55 1.57
C LEU A 415 28.38 -12.30 0.73
N LEU A 416 27.74 -12.47 -0.43
CA LEU A 416 27.39 -11.40 -1.36
C LEU A 416 25.87 -11.32 -1.54
N ALA A 417 25.38 -10.13 -1.89
CA ALA A 417 24.00 -9.85 -2.24
C ALA A 417 23.92 -9.34 -3.69
N LYS A 418 23.02 -9.94 -4.47
CA LYS A 418 22.65 -9.50 -5.82
C LYS A 418 21.45 -8.56 -5.70
N CYS A 419 21.68 -7.26 -5.89
CA CYS A 419 20.77 -6.20 -5.51
C CYS A 419 19.80 -5.84 -6.64
N GLU A 420 18.81 -6.72 -6.88
CA GLU A 420 17.81 -6.57 -7.95
C GLU A 420 16.81 -5.42 -7.73
N PHE A 421 16.84 -4.79 -6.57
CA PHE A 421 16.08 -3.57 -6.27
C PHE A 421 16.63 -2.29 -6.94
N PHE A 422 17.75 -2.38 -7.69
CA PHE A 422 18.29 -1.29 -8.51
C PHE A 422 17.81 -1.29 -9.98
N ASN A 423 17.02 -2.29 -10.42
CA ASN A 423 16.33 -2.22 -11.71
C ASN A 423 15.34 -1.04 -11.75
N ALA A 424 15.01 -0.53 -12.94
CA ALA A 424 14.23 0.70 -13.12
C ALA A 424 12.85 0.77 -12.41
N GLY A 425 12.09 -0.33 -12.37
CA GLY A 425 10.82 -0.44 -11.64
C GLY A 425 11.00 -0.75 -10.15
N GLY A 426 12.22 -1.02 -9.72
CA GLY A 426 12.63 -1.31 -8.34
C GLY A 426 12.59 -2.78 -7.97
N SER A 427 12.63 -3.72 -8.94
CA SER A 427 12.53 -5.16 -8.66
C SER A 427 13.20 -6.11 -9.67
N VAL A 428 13.44 -7.35 -9.25
CA VAL A 428 13.86 -8.48 -10.10
C VAL A 428 12.87 -8.81 -11.21
N LYS A 429 11.59 -8.42 -11.06
CA LYS A 429 10.53 -8.73 -12.03
C LYS A 429 10.55 -7.79 -13.24
N ASP A 430 11.27 -6.69 -13.17
CA ASP A 430 11.45 -5.74 -14.26
C ASP A 430 12.11 -6.46 -15.46
N ARG A 431 13.08 -7.35 -15.19
CA ARG A 431 13.74 -8.23 -16.18
C ARG A 431 12.75 -9.11 -16.94
N ILE A 432 11.89 -9.83 -16.22
CA ILE A 432 10.92 -10.75 -16.85
C ILE A 432 9.83 -9.98 -17.60
N SER A 433 9.48 -8.78 -17.10
CA SER A 433 8.49 -7.92 -17.72
C SER A 433 8.97 -7.42 -19.08
N LEU A 434 10.21 -6.91 -19.15
CA LEU A 434 10.85 -6.53 -20.40
C LEU A 434 10.97 -7.74 -21.35
N ARG A 435 11.48 -8.88 -20.85
CA ARG A 435 11.75 -10.06 -21.69
C ARG A 435 10.46 -10.70 -22.23
N MET A 436 9.38 -10.76 -21.45
CA MET A 436 8.08 -11.25 -21.93
C MET A 436 7.50 -10.35 -23.04
N ILE A 437 7.68 -9.03 -22.93
CA ILE A 437 7.26 -8.07 -23.98
C ILE A 437 8.16 -8.18 -25.22
N GLU A 438 9.49 -8.14 -25.08
CA GLU A 438 10.43 -8.23 -26.20
C GLU A 438 10.39 -9.57 -26.95
N ASP A 439 9.97 -10.65 -26.30
CA ASP A 439 9.68 -11.93 -26.95
C ASP A 439 8.29 -11.90 -27.63
N ALA A 440 7.23 -11.43 -26.96
CA ALA A 440 5.87 -11.37 -27.55
C ALA A 440 5.73 -10.40 -28.73
N GLU A 441 6.53 -9.33 -28.75
CA GLU A 441 6.70 -8.41 -29.90
C GLU A 441 7.36 -9.13 -31.09
N ARG A 442 8.42 -9.91 -30.82
CA ARG A 442 9.17 -10.65 -31.87
C ARG A 442 8.35 -11.78 -32.47
N ASP A 443 7.52 -12.42 -31.66
CA ASP A 443 6.57 -13.46 -32.08
C ASP A 443 5.33 -12.88 -32.80
N GLY A 444 5.25 -11.55 -32.98
CA GLY A 444 4.10 -10.87 -33.61
C GLY A 444 2.78 -10.98 -32.84
N THR A 445 2.82 -11.53 -31.62
CA THR A 445 1.66 -11.73 -30.76
C THR A 445 1.17 -10.39 -30.24
N LEU A 446 2.07 -9.59 -29.66
CA LEU A 446 1.79 -8.24 -29.18
C LEU A 446 2.02 -7.22 -30.31
N LYS A 447 1.03 -6.36 -30.58
CA LYS A 447 1.05 -5.31 -31.61
C LYS A 447 0.90 -3.90 -30.98
N PRO A 448 1.40 -2.83 -31.62
CA PRO A 448 1.30 -1.47 -31.08
C PRO A 448 -0.13 -1.08 -30.70
N GLY A 449 -0.32 -0.61 -29.46
CA GLY A 449 -1.65 -0.28 -28.92
C GLY A 449 -2.44 -1.44 -28.31
N ASP A 450 -1.95 -2.69 -28.37
CA ASP A 450 -2.57 -3.84 -27.69
C ASP A 450 -2.62 -3.65 -26.16
N THR A 451 -3.49 -4.43 -25.50
CA THR A 451 -3.67 -4.42 -24.04
C THR A 451 -2.95 -5.58 -23.36
N ILE A 452 -2.06 -5.28 -22.42
CA ILE A 452 -1.42 -6.26 -21.53
C ILE A 452 -2.28 -6.43 -20.28
N ILE A 453 -2.64 -7.67 -19.94
CA ILE A 453 -3.41 -8.03 -18.74
C ILE A 453 -2.60 -9.05 -17.95
N GLU A 454 -2.21 -8.79 -16.69
CA GLU A 454 -1.38 -9.74 -15.92
C GLU A 454 -1.94 -10.03 -14.51
N PRO A 455 -2.15 -11.31 -14.14
CA PRO A 455 -2.42 -11.73 -12.76
C PRO A 455 -1.13 -11.73 -11.94
N THR A 456 -1.04 -10.92 -10.87
CA THR A 456 0.25 -10.71 -10.19
C THR A 456 0.17 -10.19 -8.76
N SER A 457 1.18 -10.54 -7.96
CA SER A 457 1.45 -9.99 -6.61
C SER A 457 2.15 -8.61 -6.63
N GLY A 458 1.96 -7.83 -7.70
CA GLY A 458 2.39 -6.44 -7.81
C GLY A 458 3.68 -6.19 -8.60
N ASN A 459 4.81 -6.79 -8.24
CA ASN A 459 6.11 -6.39 -8.81
C ASN A 459 6.23 -6.64 -10.33
N THR A 460 5.72 -7.76 -10.84
CA THR A 460 5.62 -8.01 -12.29
C THR A 460 4.65 -7.05 -12.96
N GLY A 461 3.60 -6.63 -12.24
CA GLY A 461 2.69 -5.59 -12.74
C GLY A 461 3.38 -4.24 -12.86
N ILE A 462 4.24 -3.86 -11.91
CA ILE A 462 5.01 -2.60 -11.96
C ILE A 462 6.01 -2.63 -13.12
N GLY A 463 6.71 -3.75 -13.33
CA GLY A 463 7.61 -3.92 -14.48
C GLY A 463 6.88 -3.87 -15.82
N LEU A 464 5.70 -4.51 -15.93
CA LEU A 464 4.88 -4.49 -17.14
C LEU A 464 4.23 -3.12 -17.38
N ALA A 465 3.74 -2.44 -16.35
CA ALA A 465 3.21 -1.07 -16.45
C ALA A 465 4.29 -0.07 -16.87
N LEU A 466 5.51 -0.18 -16.33
CA LEU A 466 6.66 0.64 -16.75
C LEU A 466 6.99 0.41 -18.23
N ALA A 467 7.05 -0.85 -18.67
CA ALA A 467 7.31 -1.17 -20.07
C ALA A 467 6.17 -0.75 -21.01
N ALA A 468 4.91 -0.90 -20.58
CA ALA A 468 3.72 -0.47 -21.30
C ALA A 468 3.67 1.05 -21.49
N ALA A 469 3.94 1.82 -20.43
CA ALA A 469 4.00 3.28 -20.49
C ALA A 469 5.10 3.80 -21.43
N VAL A 470 6.23 3.08 -21.56
CA VAL A 470 7.33 3.43 -22.48
C VAL A 470 7.03 3.00 -23.93
N LYS A 471 6.34 1.87 -24.13
CA LYS A 471 6.11 1.27 -25.46
C LYS A 471 4.73 1.57 -26.08
N GLY A 472 3.83 2.24 -25.35
CA GLY A 472 2.49 2.61 -25.84
C GLY A 472 1.47 1.47 -25.78
N TYR A 473 1.56 0.59 -24.78
CA TYR A 473 0.54 -0.45 -24.53
C TYR A 473 -0.42 -0.01 -23.42
N ARG A 474 -1.69 -0.43 -23.51
CA ARG A 474 -2.62 -0.34 -22.38
C ARG A 474 -2.27 -1.44 -21.37
N CYS A 475 -2.32 -1.16 -20.06
CA CYS A 475 -1.94 -2.11 -19.02
C CYS A 475 -3.03 -2.27 -17.96
N ILE A 476 -3.42 -3.51 -17.69
CA ILE A 476 -4.43 -3.87 -16.68
C ILE A 476 -3.84 -4.90 -15.72
N ILE A 477 -3.71 -4.53 -14.44
CA ILE A 477 -3.09 -5.37 -13.42
C ILE A 477 -4.17 -5.95 -12.50
N VAL A 478 -4.23 -7.29 -12.43
CA VAL A 478 -5.16 -8.01 -11.55
C VAL A 478 -4.40 -8.53 -10.33
N MET A 479 -4.78 -8.06 -9.14
CA MET A 479 -4.05 -8.37 -7.89
C MET A 479 -4.97 -8.70 -6.70
N PRO A 480 -4.51 -9.51 -5.73
CA PRO A 480 -5.22 -9.71 -4.46
C PRO A 480 -5.29 -8.45 -3.59
N GLU A 481 -6.34 -8.34 -2.77
CA GLU A 481 -6.54 -7.22 -1.84
C GLU A 481 -5.38 -7.00 -0.85
N LYS A 482 -4.70 -8.04 -0.36
CA LYS A 482 -3.61 -7.92 0.64
C LYS A 482 -2.35 -7.15 0.18
N MET A 483 -2.22 -6.92 -1.13
CA MET A 483 -1.06 -6.22 -1.70
C MET A 483 -1.05 -4.75 -1.24
N SER A 484 0.14 -4.25 -0.92
CA SER A 484 0.34 -2.92 -0.33
C SER A 484 -0.19 -1.77 -1.18
N MET A 485 -0.56 -0.65 -0.55
CA MET A 485 -1.13 0.50 -1.28
C MET A 485 -0.07 1.21 -2.12
N GLU A 486 1.17 1.22 -1.63
CA GLU A 486 2.36 1.73 -2.32
C GLU A 486 2.55 1.10 -3.71
N LYS A 487 2.18 -0.18 -3.89
CA LYS A 487 2.17 -0.84 -5.21
C LYS A 487 1.06 -0.30 -6.12
N VAL A 488 -0.13 -0.08 -5.56
CA VAL A 488 -1.29 0.45 -6.28
C VAL A 488 -1.10 1.90 -6.70
N ASP A 489 -0.47 2.72 -5.86
CA ASP A 489 -0.19 4.12 -6.18
C ASP A 489 0.91 4.26 -7.24
N VAL A 490 1.95 3.41 -7.20
CA VAL A 490 2.96 3.31 -8.28
C VAL A 490 2.33 2.84 -9.59
N LEU A 491 1.44 1.84 -9.56
CA LEU A 491 0.75 1.34 -10.75
C LEU A 491 -0.17 2.39 -11.38
N ARG A 492 -0.94 3.13 -10.55
CA ARG A 492 -1.79 4.23 -11.02
C ARG A 492 -0.96 5.36 -11.63
N ALA A 493 0.19 5.69 -11.03
CA ALA A 493 1.12 6.69 -11.56
C ALA A 493 1.81 6.27 -12.88
N LEU A 494 1.92 4.96 -13.14
CA LEU A 494 2.37 4.40 -14.43
C LEU A 494 1.22 4.25 -15.45
N GLY A 495 0.02 4.75 -15.16
CA GLY A 495 -1.13 4.69 -16.06
C GLY A 495 -1.80 3.32 -16.18
N ALA A 496 -1.48 2.36 -15.30
CA ALA A 496 -2.10 1.05 -15.31
C ALA A 496 -3.48 1.05 -14.62
N GLU A 497 -4.45 0.39 -15.25
CA GLU A 497 -5.73 0.06 -14.64
C GLU A 497 -5.55 -1.08 -13.62
N ILE A 498 -6.33 -1.05 -12.53
CA ILE A 498 -6.11 -1.94 -11.38
C ILE A 498 -7.42 -2.62 -10.99
N VAL A 499 -7.44 -3.95 -11.09
CA VAL A 499 -8.55 -4.80 -10.65
C VAL A 499 -8.12 -5.55 -9.40
N ARG A 500 -8.83 -5.35 -8.29
CA ARG A 500 -8.60 -6.09 -7.03
C ARG A 500 -9.47 -7.34 -6.96
N THR A 501 -8.95 -8.39 -6.35
CA THR A 501 -9.63 -9.69 -6.14
C THR A 501 -9.55 -10.14 -4.68
N PRO A 502 -10.52 -10.93 -4.18
CA PRO A 502 -10.51 -11.43 -2.81
C PRO A 502 -9.22 -12.19 -2.48
N THR A 503 -8.60 -11.86 -1.34
CA THR A 503 -7.30 -12.48 -0.95
C THR A 503 -7.41 -13.99 -0.70
N ASN A 504 -8.57 -14.47 -0.25
CA ASN A 504 -8.77 -15.86 0.15
C ASN A 504 -9.36 -16.73 -0.98
N ALA A 505 -9.43 -16.22 -2.20
CA ALA A 505 -9.81 -17.02 -3.36
C ALA A 505 -8.65 -17.95 -3.76
N ARG A 506 -8.89 -19.26 -3.76
CA ARG A 506 -7.98 -20.27 -4.32
C ARG A 506 -7.64 -19.93 -5.78
N PHE A 507 -6.46 -20.33 -6.27
CA PHE A 507 -6.07 -20.05 -7.66
C PHE A 507 -7.08 -20.53 -8.72
N ASP A 508 -7.80 -21.62 -8.44
CA ASP A 508 -8.80 -22.27 -9.31
C ASP A 508 -10.23 -21.68 -9.23
N SER A 509 -10.48 -20.69 -8.37
CA SER A 509 -11.77 -20.00 -8.29
C SER A 509 -11.92 -18.96 -9.42
N PRO A 510 -13.14 -18.77 -9.98
CA PRO A 510 -13.40 -17.70 -10.98
C PRO A 510 -13.16 -16.27 -10.47
N GLU A 511 -13.15 -16.10 -9.15
CA GLU A 511 -12.89 -14.86 -8.43
C GLU A 511 -11.40 -14.65 -8.12
N SER A 512 -10.54 -15.63 -8.40
CA SER A 512 -9.10 -15.53 -8.23
C SER A 512 -8.51 -14.49 -9.20
N HIS A 513 -7.37 -13.90 -8.84
CA HIS A 513 -6.63 -12.99 -9.72
C HIS A 513 -6.32 -13.61 -11.10
N VAL A 514 -6.09 -14.92 -11.17
CA VAL A 514 -5.89 -15.66 -12.43
C VAL A 514 -7.22 -15.78 -13.19
N GLY A 515 -8.30 -16.23 -12.54
CA GLY A 515 -9.61 -16.39 -13.18
C GLY A 515 -10.19 -15.07 -13.71
N VAL A 516 -10.03 -13.99 -12.95
CA VAL A 516 -10.46 -12.64 -13.34
C VAL A 516 -9.62 -12.09 -14.50
N ALA A 517 -8.30 -12.30 -14.52
CA ALA A 517 -7.47 -11.92 -15.66
C ALA A 517 -7.89 -12.63 -16.95
N TRP A 518 -8.12 -13.95 -16.89
CA TRP A 518 -8.61 -14.73 -18.04
C TRP A 518 -10.01 -14.31 -18.51
N ARG A 519 -10.91 -13.90 -17.60
CA ARG A 519 -12.21 -13.32 -17.98
C ARG A 519 -12.02 -11.99 -18.72
N LEU A 520 -11.27 -11.05 -18.15
CA LEU A 520 -11.01 -9.73 -18.77
C LEU A 520 -10.36 -9.87 -20.15
N LYS A 521 -9.45 -10.83 -20.33
CA LYS A 521 -8.81 -11.12 -21.62
C LYS A 521 -9.78 -11.67 -22.69
N ASN A 522 -10.86 -12.34 -22.28
CA ASN A 522 -11.92 -12.78 -23.20
C ASN A 522 -12.96 -11.68 -23.48
N GLU A 523 -13.05 -10.67 -22.61
CA GLU A 523 -13.97 -9.52 -22.75
C GLU A 523 -13.34 -8.32 -23.51
N ILE A 524 -12.00 -8.19 -23.49
CA ILE A 524 -11.26 -7.06 -24.07
C ILE A 524 -10.57 -7.48 -25.38
N PRO A 525 -10.92 -6.89 -26.54
CA PRO A 525 -10.27 -7.21 -27.81
C PRO A 525 -8.80 -6.76 -27.82
N ASN A 526 -7.98 -7.41 -28.65
CA ASN A 526 -6.54 -7.15 -28.78
C ASN A 526 -5.80 -7.16 -27.42
N SER A 527 -6.18 -8.10 -26.54
CA SER A 527 -5.60 -8.23 -25.20
C SER A 527 -4.91 -9.57 -24.96
N HIS A 528 -3.81 -9.51 -24.20
CA HIS A 528 -2.89 -10.63 -23.98
C HIS A 528 -2.57 -10.79 -22.51
N ILE A 529 -2.56 -12.04 -22.03
CA ILE A 529 -1.93 -12.40 -20.76
C ILE A 529 -0.55 -12.94 -21.09
N LEU A 530 0.50 -12.33 -20.54
CA LEU A 530 1.88 -12.74 -20.79
C LEU A 530 2.28 -13.92 -19.91
N ASP A 531 1.59 -14.11 -18.78
CA ASP A 531 1.60 -15.29 -17.90
C ASP A 531 2.99 -15.65 -17.36
N GLN A 532 3.42 -14.91 -16.34
CA GLN A 532 4.63 -15.18 -15.59
C GLN A 532 4.72 -16.59 -14.96
N TYR A 533 3.63 -17.36 -14.87
CA TYR A 533 3.62 -18.72 -14.31
C TYR A 533 3.94 -19.79 -15.35
N ARG A 534 3.69 -19.48 -16.64
CA ARG A 534 3.82 -20.40 -17.77
C ARG A 534 4.89 -20.01 -18.79
N ASN A 535 5.17 -18.71 -18.93
CA ASN A 535 5.97 -18.19 -20.03
C ASN A 535 7.47 -18.43 -19.83
N ALA A 536 8.12 -19.06 -20.81
CA ALA A 536 9.54 -19.37 -20.79
C ALA A 536 10.43 -18.11 -20.67
N SER A 537 9.98 -16.95 -21.14
CA SER A 537 10.68 -15.67 -21.03
C SER A 537 10.99 -15.27 -19.58
N ASN A 538 10.22 -15.73 -18.58
CA ASN A 538 10.52 -15.53 -17.16
C ASN A 538 11.82 -16.24 -16.72
N PRO A 539 11.91 -17.59 -16.71
CA PRO A 539 13.17 -18.27 -16.38
C PRO A 539 14.29 -17.98 -17.40
N LEU A 540 13.98 -17.68 -18.67
CA LEU A 540 15.00 -17.32 -19.67
C LEU A 540 15.67 -15.97 -19.38
N ALA A 541 14.95 -14.94 -18.95
CA ALA A 541 15.57 -13.68 -18.50
C ALA A 541 16.60 -13.92 -17.38
N HIS A 542 16.33 -14.88 -16.50
CA HIS A 542 17.22 -15.22 -15.40
C HIS A 542 18.34 -16.19 -15.78
N TYR A 543 18.11 -17.08 -16.76
CA TYR A 543 19.13 -17.93 -17.36
C TYR A 543 20.12 -17.10 -18.17
N ASP A 544 19.65 -16.28 -19.10
CA ASP A 544 20.47 -15.55 -20.07
C ASP A 544 21.27 -14.39 -19.47
N ASP A 545 20.64 -13.63 -18.56
CA ASP A 545 21.15 -12.34 -18.12
C ASP A 545 21.55 -12.37 -16.63
N THR A 546 20.61 -12.63 -15.72
CA THR A 546 20.89 -12.61 -14.26
C THR A 546 21.98 -13.61 -13.84
N ALA A 547 21.99 -14.82 -14.40
CA ALA A 547 22.98 -15.84 -14.08
C ALA A 547 24.36 -15.53 -14.68
N GLU A 548 24.41 -15.00 -15.91
CA GLU A 548 25.66 -14.66 -16.59
C GLU A 548 26.31 -13.44 -15.92
N GLU A 549 25.51 -12.45 -15.47
CA GLU A 549 25.97 -11.37 -14.58
C GLU A 549 26.59 -11.92 -13.29
N ILE A 550 25.94 -12.88 -12.61
CA ILE A 550 26.45 -13.46 -11.36
C ILE A 550 27.77 -14.21 -11.61
N LEU A 551 27.86 -15.00 -12.69
CA LEU A 551 29.07 -15.69 -13.10
C LEU A 551 30.21 -14.70 -13.39
N GLN A 552 29.95 -13.64 -14.14
CA GLN A 552 30.92 -12.59 -14.47
C GLN A 552 31.38 -11.84 -13.21
N GLN A 553 30.44 -11.42 -12.36
CA GLN A 553 30.72 -10.67 -11.11
C GLN A 553 31.44 -11.54 -10.05
N CYS A 554 31.48 -12.85 -10.23
CA CYS A 554 32.13 -13.81 -9.33
C CYS A 554 33.42 -14.45 -9.89
N ASP A 555 33.92 -14.04 -11.07
CA ASP A 555 35.00 -14.71 -11.82
C ASP A 555 34.74 -16.23 -12.03
N GLY A 556 33.48 -16.62 -12.20
CA GLY A 556 33.04 -18.03 -12.28
C GLY A 556 33.14 -18.84 -10.99
N LYS A 557 33.48 -18.21 -9.84
CA LYS A 557 33.71 -18.88 -8.55
C LYS A 557 32.53 -18.63 -7.60
N LEU A 558 31.67 -19.63 -7.46
CA LEU A 558 30.51 -19.59 -6.58
C LEU A 558 30.21 -20.97 -6.00
N ASP A 559 30.09 -21.07 -4.68
CA ASP A 559 29.87 -22.34 -3.96
C ASP A 559 28.40 -22.54 -3.57
N MET A 560 27.66 -21.44 -3.37
CA MET A 560 26.25 -21.47 -3.00
C MET A 560 25.48 -20.26 -3.57
N LEU A 561 24.25 -20.49 -4.00
CA LEU A 561 23.27 -19.45 -4.33
C LEU A 561 21.98 -19.67 -3.53
N VAL A 562 21.47 -18.60 -2.92
CA VAL A 562 20.23 -18.59 -2.12
C VAL A 562 19.22 -17.64 -2.77
N ALA A 563 18.04 -18.17 -3.12
CA ALA A 563 16.97 -17.39 -3.74
C ALA A 563 15.61 -17.78 -3.17
N SER A 564 14.76 -16.78 -2.91
CA SER A 564 13.38 -16.99 -2.47
C SER A 564 12.42 -17.15 -3.66
N ALA A 565 11.52 -18.12 -3.57
CA ALA A 565 10.71 -18.59 -4.69
C ALA A 565 9.29 -17.99 -4.65
N GLY A 566 8.91 -17.28 -5.72
CA GLY A 566 7.51 -16.98 -6.06
C GLY A 566 7.09 -17.86 -7.23
N THR A 567 7.06 -17.30 -8.44
CA THR A 567 6.85 -18.07 -9.69
C THR A 567 7.91 -19.15 -9.97
N GLY A 568 9.01 -19.19 -9.21
CA GLY A 568 10.10 -20.15 -9.40
C GLY A 568 11.06 -19.85 -10.57
N GLY A 569 10.69 -18.95 -11.49
CA GLY A 569 11.51 -18.65 -12.68
C GLY A 569 12.91 -18.10 -12.36
N THR A 570 13.05 -17.25 -11.33
CA THR A 570 14.36 -16.70 -10.92
C THR A 570 15.31 -17.78 -10.41
N ILE A 571 14.86 -18.69 -9.53
CA ILE A 571 15.70 -19.79 -9.05
C ILE A 571 15.96 -20.80 -10.18
N THR A 572 14.95 -21.12 -11.00
CA THR A 572 15.07 -22.05 -12.13
C THR A 572 16.09 -21.59 -13.18
N GLY A 573 15.98 -20.34 -13.65
CA GLY A 573 16.87 -19.80 -14.67
C GLY A 573 18.32 -19.74 -14.18
N ILE A 574 18.54 -19.24 -12.96
CA ILE A 574 19.89 -19.15 -12.39
C ILE A 574 20.45 -20.55 -12.12
N ALA A 575 19.67 -21.45 -11.52
CA ALA A 575 20.11 -22.81 -11.21
C ALA A 575 20.51 -23.59 -12.47
N ARG A 576 19.69 -23.57 -13.53
CA ARG A 576 20.01 -24.25 -14.80
C ARG A 576 21.37 -23.79 -15.37
N LYS A 577 21.61 -22.47 -15.46
CA LYS A 577 22.89 -21.93 -15.95
C LYS A 577 24.05 -22.28 -15.01
N LEU A 578 23.85 -22.20 -13.70
CA LEU A 578 24.90 -22.53 -12.72
C LEU A 578 25.23 -24.02 -12.71
N LYS A 579 24.27 -24.93 -12.92
CA LYS A 579 24.57 -26.36 -13.10
C LYS A 579 25.36 -26.62 -14.39
N ASP A 580 25.08 -25.89 -15.49
CA ASP A 580 25.85 -25.97 -16.74
C ASP A 580 27.29 -25.39 -16.61
N LYS A 581 27.47 -24.28 -15.87
CA LYS A 581 28.72 -23.47 -15.87
C LYS A 581 29.58 -23.59 -14.61
N CYS A 582 28.98 -23.89 -13.47
CA CYS A 582 29.61 -23.94 -12.15
C CYS A 582 29.01 -25.11 -11.33
N PRO A 583 29.13 -26.37 -11.79
CA PRO A 583 28.34 -27.51 -11.28
C PRO A 583 28.55 -27.86 -9.80
N GLY A 584 29.61 -27.35 -9.16
CA GLY A 584 29.81 -27.47 -7.71
C GLY A 584 28.96 -26.52 -6.86
N CYS A 585 28.25 -25.57 -7.47
CA CYS A 585 27.40 -24.61 -6.77
C CYS A 585 26.11 -25.26 -6.24
N LYS A 586 25.86 -25.06 -4.94
CA LYS A 586 24.63 -25.46 -4.26
C LYS A 586 23.52 -24.41 -4.44
N ILE A 587 22.37 -24.84 -4.93
CA ILE A 587 21.19 -24.04 -5.15
C ILE A 587 20.23 -24.23 -3.97
N ILE A 588 19.98 -23.16 -3.22
CA ILE A 588 19.15 -23.16 -2.02
C ILE A 588 17.86 -22.39 -2.29
N GLY A 589 16.73 -23.09 -2.23
CA GLY A 589 15.39 -22.50 -2.34
C GLY A 589 14.86 -22.04 -0.98
N VAL A 590 14.22 -20.88 -0.97
CA VAL A 590 13.54 -20.33 0.22
C VAL A 590 12.05 -20.14 -0.08
N ASP A 591 11.21 -20.68 0.78
CA ASP A 591 9.77 -20.77 0.61
C ASP A 591 9.05 -20.45 1.93
N PRO A 592 7.99 -19.61 1.96
CA PRO A 592 7.35 -19.27 3.22
C PRO A 592 6.60 -20.45 3.85
N GLU A 593 6.49 -20.46 5.17
CA GLU A 593 5.51 -21.28 5.88
C GLU A 593 4.09 -20.94 5.36
N GLY A 594 3.33 -21.98 4.97
CA GLY A 594 2.02 -21.84 4.30
C GLY A 594 2.02 -21.96 2.78
N SER A 595 3.20 -22.00 2.15
CA SER A 595 3.41 -22.36 0.74
C SER A 595 3.74 -23.85 0.58
N ILE A 596 3.50 -24.41 -0.63
CA ILE A 596 3.78 -25.80 -0.99
C ILE A 596 4.93 -25.98 -2.00
N LEU A 597 5.73 -24.94 -2.27
CA LEU A 597 6.76 -25.02 -3.32
C LEU A 597 7.96 -25.90 -2.92
N ALA A 598 8.28 -25.97 -1.63
CA ALA A 598 9.44 -26.69 -1.12
C ALA A 598 9.34 -28.22 -1.22
N GLU A 599 10.50 -28.86 -1.36
CA GLU A 599 10.67 -30.32 -1.31
C GLU A 599 11.70 -30.72 -0.22
N PRO A 600 11.51 -31.86 0.48
CA PRO A 600 10.39 -32.79 0.36
C PRO A 600 9.12 -32.27 1.07
N GLU A 601 7.98 -32.89 0.79
CA GLU A 601 6.64 -32.40 1.16
C GLU A 601 6.42 -32.28 2.67
N GLU A 602 7.16 -33.02 3.49
CA GLU A 602 7.12 -32.91 4.95
C GLU A 602 7.52 -31.51 5.46
N LEU A 603 8.25 -30.72 4.65
CA LEU A 603 8.56 -29.32 4.96
C LEU A 603 7.36 -28.38 4.83
N ASN A 604 6.27 -28.80 4.17
CA ASN A 604 5.10 -27.97 3.92
C ASN A 604 3.99 -28.15 4.97
N GLN A 605 4.18 -29.06 5.93
CA GLN A 605 3.22 -29.32 7.01
C GLN A 605 3.22 -28.18 8.03
N THR A 606 2.15 -27.37 8.05
CA THR A 606 1.96 -26.27 9.01
C THR A 606 0.48 -25.95 9.21
N ASP A 607 0.14 -25.39 10.38
CA ASP A 607 -1.19 -24.87 10.69
C ASP A 607 -1.44 -23.47 10.09
N GLN A 608 -0.39 -22.80 9.56
CA GLN A 608 -0.47 -21.45 9.02
C GLN A 608 -0.53 -21.46 7.49
N THR A 609 -1.66 -21.04 6.91
CA THR A 609 -1.87 -20.93 5.45
C THR A 609 -1.80 -19.50 4.91
N ALA A 610 -1.63 -18.50 5.78
CA ALA A 610 -1.58 -17.09 5.42
C ALA A 610 -0.38 -16.40 6.08
N TYR A 611 0.34 -15.62 5.27
CA TYR A 611 1.56 -14.89 5.65
C TYR A 611 1.57 -13.48 5.05
N GLU A 612 2.27 -12.57 5.73
CA GLU A 612 2.36 -11.14 5.42
C GLU A 612 3.46 -10.81 4.41
N VAL A 613 4.53 -11.62 4.30
CA VAL A 613 5.59 -11.44 3.31
C VAL A 613 5.05 -11.55 1.88
N GLU A 614 5.51 -10.68 0.98
CA GLU A 614 4.95 -10.56 -0.37
C GLU A 614 5.92 -11.02 -1.47
N GLY A 615 5.37 -11.61 -2.53
CA GLY A 615 6.10 -11.98 -3.76
C GLY A 615 6.76 -13.36 -3.76
N ILE A 616 6.58 -14.14 -2.69
CA ILE A 616 7.10 -15.51 -2.52
C ILE A 616 6.01 -16.45 -1.99
N GLY A 617 6.16 -17.75 -2.29
CA GLY A 617 5.22 -18.83 -1.98
C GLY A 617 3.93 -18.84 -2.82
N TYR A 618 3.36 -20.03 -3.03
CA TYR A 618 2.08 -20.27 -3.72
C TYR A 618 1.38 -21.54 -3.21
N ASP A 619 0.08 -21.63 -3.48
CA ASP A 619 -0.82 -22.78 -3.24
C ASP A 619 -0.84 -23.81 -4.39
N PHE A 620 -0.01 -23.58 -5.43
CA PHE A 620 0.20 -24.46 -6.58
C PHE A 620 1.68 -24.41 -7.02
N ILE A 621 2.11 -25.36 -7.87
CA ILE A 621 3.48 -25.42 -8.41
C ILE A 621 3.50 -24.80 -9.81
N PRO A 622 4.13 -23.62 -10.03
CA PRO A 622 4.09 -22.95 -11.34
C PRO A 622 4.81 -23.75 -12.45
N THR A 623 4.26 -23.72 -13.67
CA THR A 623 4.80 -24.40 -14.87
C THR A 623 6.28 -24.05 -15.17
N VAL A 624 6.75 -22.87 -14.76
CA VAL A 624 8.16 -22.41 -14.92
C VAL A 624 9.10 -22.74 -13.75
N LEU A 625 8.61 -23.39 -12.68
CA LEU A 625 9.44 -23.85 -11.56
C LEU A 625 10.01 -25.25 -11.83
N ASP A 626 11.31 -25.33 -12.08
CA ASP A 626 12.06 -26.58 -12.07
C ASP A 626 12.61 -26.84 -10.67
N ARG A 627 11.94 -27.72 -9.90
CA ARG A 627 12.40 -28.08 -8.55
C ARG A 627 13.64 -29.00 -8.57
N ALA A 628 13.86 -29.75 -9.66
CA ALA A 628 14.94 -30.74 -9.76
C ALA A 628 16.34 -30.12 -9.88
N VAL A 629 16.46 -28.82 -10.10
CA VAL A 629 17.73 -28.07 -10.07
C VAL A 629 18.01 -27.37 -8.73
N VAL A 630 17.11 -27.50 -7.74
CA VAL A 630 17.28 -26.98 -6.37
C VAL A 630 17.82 -28.09 -5.47
N ASP A 631 19.03 -27.93 -4.91
CA ASP A 631 19.67 -28.98 -4.11
C ASP A 631 19.07 -29.11 -2.70
N LYS A 632 18.50 -28.03 -2.16
CA LYS A 632 17.85 -28.01 -0.86
C LYS A 632 16.88 -26.85 -0.69
N TRP A 633 15.74 -27.12 -0.05
CA TRP A 633 14.80 -26.09 0.40
C TRP A 633 14.94 -25.78 1.90
N PHE A 634 14.55 -24.56 2.27
CA PHE A 634 14.31 -24.14 3.66
C PHE A 634 13.00 -23.36 3.73
N LYS A 635 12.23 -23.60 4.80
CA LYS A 635 11.09 -22.74 5.14
C LYS A 635 11.54 -21.49 5.89
N SER A 636 10.78 -20.40 5.75
CA SER A 636 10.95 -19.16 6.49
C SER A 636 9.60 -18.57 6.90
N ASN A 637 9.54 -17.87 8.03
CA ASN A 637 8.34 -17.15 8.51
C ASN A 637 8.52 -15.62 8.46
N ASP A 638 7.42 -14.91 8.71
CA ASP A 638 7.36 -13.45 8.70
C ASP A 638 8.28 -12.78 9.73
N GLU A 639 8.37 -13.29 10.97
CA GLU A 639 9.17 -12.68 12.04
C GLU A 639 10.66 -12.63 11.65
N GLU A 640 11.24 -13.75 11.19
CA GLU A 640 12.63 -13.74 10.74
C GLU A 640 12.83 -12.97 9.43
N SER A 641 11.85 -13.02 8.51
CA SER A 641 11.92 -12.30 7.23
C SER A 641 12.02 -10.80 7.45
N PHE A 642 11.13 -10.23 8.26
CA PHE A 642 11.13 -8.80 8.55
C PHE A 642 12.29 -8.38 9.47
N THR A 643 12.71 -9.24 10.40
CA THR A 643 13.92 -9.02 11.20
C THR A 643 15.16 -8.89 10.32
N PHE A 644 15.37 -9.82 9.38
CA PHE A 644 16.53 -9.77 8.49
C PHE A 644 16.44 -8.67 7.42
N ALA A 645 15.25 -8.34 6.91
CA ALA A 645 15.07 -7.17 6.03
C ALA A 645 15.46 -5.86 6.74
N ARG A 646 15.04 -5.68 8.00
CA ARG A 646 15.43 -4.51 8.80
C ARG A 646 16.90 -4.52 9.21
N MET A 647 17.52 -5.70 9.40
CA MET A 647 18.96 -5.82 9.57
C MET A 647 19.75 -5.44 8.31
N LEU A 648 19.29 -5.81 7.11
CA LEU A 648 19.93 -5.41 5.84
C LEU A 648 19.94 -3.89 5.69
N ILE A 649 18.83 -3.22 6.00
CA ILE A 649 18.71 -1.76 6.04
C ILE A 649 19.67 -1.16 7.08
N ALA A 650 19.56 -1.58 8.36
CA ALA A 650 20.27 -0.93 9.46
C ALA A 650 21.76 -1.28 9.55
N GLN A 651 22.19 -2.44 9.07
CA GLN A 651 23.57 -2.92 9.18
C GLN A 651 24.35 -2.74 7.87
N GLU A 652 23.78 -3.09 6.71
CA GLU A 652 24.50 -3.00 5.42
C GLU A 652 24.10 -1.77 4.58
N GLY A 653 23.01 -1.07 4.93
CA GLY A 653 22.50 0.08 4.16
C GLY A 653 21.68 -0.32 2.92
N LEU A 654 21.23 -1.58 2.82
CA LEU A 654 20.53 -2.11 1.66
C LEU A 654 19.01 -1.92 1.83
N LEU A 655 18.42 -1.04 1.00
CA LEU A 655 17.02 -0.62 1.07
C LEU A 655 16.06 -1.61 0.39
N CYS A 656 16.08 -2.86 0.85
CA CYS A 656 15.37 -3.99 0.24
C CYS A 656 14.07 -4.39 0.97
N GLY A 657 13.20 -5.14 0.29
CA GLY A 657 11.91 -5.65 0.78
C GLY A 657 11.96 -6.94 1.61
N GLY A 658 10.80 -7.40 2.08
CA GLY A 658 10.67 -8.51 3.04
C GLY A 658 11.23 -9.85 2.55
N SER A 659 11.00 -10.19 1.28
CA SER A 659 11.49 -11.43 0.65
C SER A 659 13.02 -11.50 0.51
N SER A 660 13.69 -10.34 0.54
CA SER A 660 15.15 -10.20 0.63
C SER A 660 15.65 -10.57 2.03
N GLY A 661 14.85 -10.24 3.05
CA GLY A 661 15.06 -10.68 4.43
C GLY A 661 14.90 -12.18 4.59
N SER A 662 13.86 -12.80 4.01
CA SER A 662 13.67 -14.26 3.99
C SER A 662 14.89 -14.97 3.39
N ALA A 663 15.35 -14.51 2.22
CA ALA A 663 16.52 -15.07 1.55
C ALA A 663 17.80 -14.93 2.41
N MET A 664 18.01 -13.79 3.08
CA MET A 664 19.15 -13.57 3.97
C MET A 664 19.06 -14.38 5.28
N ALA A 665 17.87 -14.53 5.85
CA ALA A 665 17.61 -15.34 7.05
C ALA A 665 17.95 -16.82 6.82
N VAL A 666 17.64 -17.36 5.63
CA VAL A 666 18.12 -18.69 5.24
C VAL A 666 19.60 -18.69 4.89
N ALA A 667 20.12 -17.69 4.18
CA ALA A 667 21.53 -17.67 3.79
C ALA A 667 22.49 -17.77 4.99
N VAL A 668 22.20 -17.09 6.11
CA VAL A 668 23.01 -17.19 7.34
C VAL A 668 22.87 -18.52 8.09
N LYS A 669 21.86 -19.35 7.76
CA LYS A 669 21.71 -20.74 8.23
C LYS A 669 22.43 -21.71 7.29
N ALA A 670 22.19 -21.59 5.99
CA ALA A 670 22.72 -22.48 4.95
C ALA A 670 24.24 -22.35 4.80
N ALA A 671 24.78 -21.12 4.74
CA ALA A 671 26.20 -20.87 4.52
C ALA A 671 27.11 -21.26 5.71
N GLN A 672 26.57 -21.76 6.83
CA GLN A 672 27.35 -22.25 7.98
C GLN A 672 28.21 -23.48 7.62
N GLU A 673 27.85 -24.23 6.57
CA GLU A 673 28.64 -25.36 6.07
C GLU A 673 29.85 -24.93 5.20
N LEU A 674 29.94 -23.65 4.82
CA LEU A 674 30.97 -23.15 3.90
C LEU A 674 32.21 -22.68 4.65
N GLU A 675 33.38 -23.06 4.12
CA GLU A 675 34.68 -22.73 4.69
C GLU A 675 35.25 -21.41 4.16
N LYS A 676 36.33 -20.95 4.81
CA LYS A 676 37.01 -19.70 4.44
C LYS A 676 37.58 -19.78 3.02
N GLY A 677 37.13 -18.87 2.16
CA GLY A 677 37.53 -18.77 0.76
C GLY A 677 36.44 -19.21 -0.23
N GLN A 678 35.40 -19.89 0.26
CA GLN A 678 34.18 -20.14 -0.50
C GLN A 678 33.27 -18.91 -0.52
N ARG A 679 32.30 -18.88 -1.44
CA ARG A 679 31.38 -17.76 -1.67
C ARG A 679 29.92 -18.21 -1.73
N CYS A 680 29.06 -17.47 -1.03
CA CYS A 680 27.61 -17.56 -1.13
C CYS A 680 27.03 -16.25 -1.71
N VAL A 681 26.08 -16.36 -2.67
CA VAL A 681 25.33 -15.24 -3.25
C VAL A 681 23.86 -15.33 -2.85
N VAL A 682 23.29 -14.22 -2.39
CA VAL A 682 21.86 -14.11 -2.02
C VAL A 682 21.17 -13.16 -2.98
N ILE A 683 20.02 -13.55 -3.55
CA ILE A 683 19.19 -12.64 -4.35
C ILE A 683 18.34 -11.76 -3.42
N LEU A 684 18.39 -10.44 -3.59
CA LEU A 684 17.54 -9.48 -2.85
C LEU A 684 16.48 -8.90 -3.81
N PRO A 685 15.24 -9.43 -3.85
CA PRO A 685 14.36 -9.27 -5.02
C PRO A 685 13.79 -7.88 -5.30
N ASP A 686 13.52 -7.04 -4.30
CA ASP A 686 12.83 -5.76 -4.50
C ASP A 686 13.13 -4.71 -3.41
N SER A 687 12.71 -3.47 -3.67
CA SER A 687 13.00 -2.30 -2.84
C SER A 687 12.04 -2.12 -1.66
N VAL A 688 12.49 -1.40 -0.63
CA VAL A 688 11.68 -1.03 0.55
C VAL A 688 10.47 -0.14 0.21
N ARG A 689 10.43 0.51 -0.97
CA ARG A 689 9.33 1.35 -1.47
C ARG A 689 7.97 0.68 -1.31
N ASN A 690 7.90 -0.61 -1.61
CA ASN A 690 6.66 -1.39 -1.60
C ASN A 690 6.09 -1.65 -0.18
N TYR A 691 6.80 -1.25 0.89
CA TYR A 691 6.57 -1.70 2.27
C TYR A 691 6.67 -0.60 3.33
N MET A 692 6.59 0.68 2.93
CA MET A 692 6.78 1.84 3.80
C MET A 692 5.83 1.85 5.00
N SER A 693 4.57 1.49 4.77
CA SER A 693 3.51 1.35 5.77
C SER A 693 3.51 0.00 6.52
N LYS A 694 4.19 -1.02 5.97
CA LYS A 694 4.28 -2.39 6.51
C LYS A 694 5.53 -2.54 7.39
N PHE A 695 6.42 -3.51 7.11
CA PHE A 695 7.48 -3.91 8.05
C PHE A 695 8.49 -2.80 8.42
N LEU A 696 8.62 -1.75 7.60
CA LEU A 696 9.44 -0.58 7.92
C LEU A 696 8.86 0.20 9.12
N SER A 697 7.54 0.18 9.30
CA SER A 697 6.84 0.82 10.40
C SER A 697 6.94 -0.01 11.69
N ASP A 698 7.50 0.58 12.75
CA ASP A 698 7.52 -0.01 14.09
C ASP A 698 6.10 -0.32 14.61
N LYS A 699 5.13 0.56 14.32
CA LYS A 699 3.73 0.35 14.72
C LYS A 699 3.15 -0.90 14.10
N TRP A 700 3.37 -1.11 12.80
CA TRP A 700 2.88 -2.30 12.08
C TRP A 700 3.57 -3.57 12.61
N MET A 701 4.89 -3.53 12.81
CA MET A 701 5.65 -4.64 13.38
C MET A 701 5.15 -5.04 14.78
N MET A 702 4.80 -4.06 15.63
CA MET A 702 4.19 -4.32 16.94
C MET A 702 2.73 -4.81 16.82
N GLN A 703 1.91 -4.23 15.94
CA GLN A 703 0.51 -4.61 15.71
C GLN A 703 0.36 -6.07 15.19
N LYS A 704 1.36 -6.54 14.43
CA LYS A 704 1.49 -7.93 13.95
C LYS A 704 2.20 -8.87 14.94
N GLY A 705 2.86 -8.34 15.98
CA GLY A 705 3.60 -9.11 16.98
C GLY A 705 5.05 -9.45 16.64
N PHE A 706 5.53 -9.11 15.44
CA PHE A 706 6.92 -9.33 14.98
C PHE A 706 7.95 -8.43 15.67
N MET A 707 7.51 -7.44 16.45
CA MET A 707 8.36 -6.64 17.32
C MET A 707 7.76 -6.57 18.72
N LYS A 708 8.58 -6.86 19.74
CA LYS A 708 8.22 -6.71 21.15
C LYS A 708 8.41 -5.26 21.56
N GLU A 709 7.37 -4.67 22.13
CA GLU A 709 7.36 -3.29 22.58
C GLU A 709 8.37 -3.06 23.73
N GLU A 710 9.23 -2.05 23.62
CA GLU A 710 10.16 -1.74 24.70
C GLU A 710 9.46 -1.15 25.93
N LEU A 711 9.83 -1.70 27.09
CA LEU A 711 9.47 -1.21 28.43
C LEU A 711 10.20 0.10 28.82
N SER A 712 11.05 0.65 27.93
CA SER A 712 11.84 1.87 28.15
C SER A 712 10.99 3.16 28.09
N VAL A 713 9.85 3.12 27.40
CA VAL A 713 8.91 4.25 27.29
C VAL A 713 8.11 4.40 28.59
N LYS A 714 8.11 5.61 29.17
CA LYS A 714 7.25 5.94 30.32
C LYS A 714 5.78 5.86 29.94
N ARG A 715 5.12 4.76 30.34
CA ARG A 715 3.69 4.55 30.11
C ARG A 715 2.83 5.44 31.03
N PRO A 716 1.68 5.95 30.54
CA PRO A 716 0.67 6.56 31.39
C PRO A 716 0.15 5.61 32.47
N TRP A 717 -0.38 6.16 33.57
CA TRP A 717 -0.91 5.39 34.70
C TRP A 717 -2.03 4.42 34.30
N TRP A 718 -2.78 4.73 33.24
CA TRP A 718 -3.89 3.93 32.73
C TRP A 718 -3.47 2.76 31.81
N TRP A 719 -2.21 2.70 31.36
CA TRP A 719 -1.78 1.81 30.28
C TRP A 719 -2.01 0.30 30.56
N HIS A 720 -1.87 -0.11 31.82
CA HIS A 720 -2.01 -1.50 32.26
C HIS A 720 -3.40 -1.86 32.82
N LEU A 721 -4.34 -0.91 32.81
CA LEU A 721 -5.75 -1.16 33.14
C LEU A 721 -6.40 -2.00 32.04
N ARG A 722 -7.53 -2.63 32.32
CA ARG A 722 -8.21 -3.52 31.35
C ARG A 722 -9.35 -2.83 30.60
N VAL A 723 -9.66 -3.29 29.39
CA VAL A 723 -10.77 -2.78 28.55
C VAL A 723 -12.11 -2.80 29.30
N GLN A 724 -12.37 -3.81 30.15
CA GLN A 724 -13.54 -3.89 31.02
C GLN A 724 -13.70 -2.72 32.03
N GLU A 725 -12.68 -1.88 32.24
CA GLU A 725 -12.78 -0.70 33.12
C GLU A 725 -13.37 0.52 32.40
N LEU A 726 -13.39 0.51 31.06
CA LEU A 726 -14.30 1.36 30.30
C LEU A 726 -15.72 0.86 30.59
N SER A 727 -16.60 1.74 31.06
CA SER A 727 -18.01 1.40 31.34
C SER A 727 -18.81 1.29 30.03
N LEU A 728 -18.51 0.27 29.24
CA LEU A 728 -19.05 0.08 27.90
C LEU A 728 -20.57 -0.09 27.93
N SER A 729 -21.25 0.61 27.02
CA SER A 729 -22.67 0.41 26.75
C SER A 729 -22.84 -0.64 25.66
N ALA A 730 -23.89 -1.45 25.75
CA ALA A 730 -24.25 -2.42 24.73
C ALA A 730 -24.43 -1.68 23.37
N PRO A 731 -23.71 -2.07 22.31
CA PRO A 731 -23.71 -1.32 21.08
C PRO A 731 -24.97 -1.62 20.26
N LEU A 732 -25.37 -0.64 19.45
CA LEU A 732 -26.29 -0.87 18.35
C LEU A 732 -25.69 -1.91 17.39
N THR A 733 -26.53 -2.77 16.83
CA THR A 733 -26.17 -3.76 15.79
C THR A 733 -27.27 -3.82 14.74
N VAL A 734 -26.96 -4.29 13.53
CA VAL A 734 -27.95 -4.50 12.45
C VAL A 734 -27.87 -5.93 11.91
N LEU A 735 -29.00 -6.44 11.42
CA LEU A 735 -29.05 -7.72 10.68
C LEU A 735 -28.44 -7.54 9.27
N PRO A 736 -27.85 -8.58 8.68
CA PRO A 736 -27.25 -8.50 7.33
C PRO A 736 -28.26 -8.15 6.22
N THR A 737 -29.53 -8.48 6.43
CA THR A 737 -30.67 -8.26 5.52
C THR A 737 -31.25 -6.85 5.58
N VAL A 738 -30.72 -5.95 6.42
CA VAL A 738 -31.14 -4.55 6.45
C VAL A 738 -30.61 -3.82 5.20
N THR A 739 -31.42 -2.96 4.60
CA THR A 739 -31.01 -2.14 3.43
C THR A 739 -29.94 -1.09 3.79
N CYS A 740 -29.14 -0.68 2.80
CA CYS A 740 -28.17 0.41 2.93
C CYS A 740 -28.84 1.73 3.35
N GLU A 741 -29.98 2.10 2.75
CA GLU A 741 -30.75 3.30 3.10
C GLU A 741 -31.17 3.31 4.58
N HIS A 742 -31.87 2.27 5.03
CA HIS A 742 -32.31 2.17 6.42
C HIS A 742 -31.14 2.20 7.40
N THR A 743 -29.99 1.62 7.05
CA THR A 743 -28.79 1.64 7.89
C THR A 743 -28.13 3.02 7.92
N ILE A 744 -28.09 3.75 6.80
CA ILE A 744 -27.64 5.15 6.75
C ILE A 744 -28.52 6.03 7.63
N ASN A 745 -29.85 5.84 7.58
CA ASN A 745 -30.79 6.59 8.40
C ASN A 745 -30.63 6.26 9.89
N ILE A 746 -30.50 4.98 10.26
CA ILE A 746 -30.17 4.54 11.62
C ILE A 746 -28.87 5.19 12.12
N LEU A 747 -27.79 5.15 11.32
CA LEU A 747 -26.50 5.73 11.70
C LEU A 747 -26.61 7.26 11.92
N ARG A 748 -27.26 7.98 11.00
CA ARG A 748 -27.50 9.42 11.10
C ARG A 748 -28.35 9.79 12.32
N GLU A 749 -29.51 9.16 12.52
CA GLU A 749 -30.42 9.44 13.65
C GLU A 749 -29.77 9.20 15.02
N LYS A 750 -28.87 8.21 15.13
CA LYS A 750 -28.23 7.83 16.39
C LYS A 750 -26.86 8.46 16.57
N GLY A 751 -26.35 9.21 15.58
CA GLY A 751 -25.02 9.83 15.62
C GLY A 751 -23.86 8.82 15.59
N PHE A 752 -24.07 7.63 15.02
CA PHE A 752 -23.06 6.58 14.90
C PHE A 752 -22.44 6.56 13.50
N ASP A 753 -21.16 6.17 13.43
CA ASP A 753 -20.37 6.21 12.18
C ASP A 753 -20.09 4.83 11.62
N GLN A 754 -20.19 3.82 12.50
CA GLN A 754 -20.10 2.41 12.18
C GLN A 754 -21.11 1.61 13.01
N VAL A 755 -21.59 0.50 12.46
CA VAL A 755 -22.41 -0.47 13.18
C VAL A 755 -21.96 -1.90 12.86
N PRO A 756 -21.90 -2.82 13.86
CA PRO A 756 -21.57 -4.22 13.62
C PRO A 756 -22.78 -4.91 13.00
N VAL A 757 -22.51 -5.68 11.94
CA VAL A 757 -23.51 -6.52 11.31
C VAL A 757 -23.47 -7.89 11.96
N VAL A 758 -24.55 -8.26 12.63
CA VAL A 758 -24.66 -9.50 13.43
C VAL A 758 -25.88 -10.27 12.93
N ASN A 759 -25.74 -11.56 12.69
CA ASN A 759 -26.86 -12.39 12.24
C ASN A 759 -27.73 -12.89 13.41
N GLU A 760 -28.89 -13.48 13.09
CA GLU A 760 -29.84 -14.02 14.07
C GLU A 760 -29.24 -15.09 15.01
N SER A 761 -28.14 -15.74 14.60
CA SER A 761 -27.42 -16.71 15.43
C SER A 761 -26.46 -16.06 16.45
N GLY A 762 -26.32 -14.73 16.42
CA GLY A 762 -25.40 -13.95 17.25
C GLY A 762 -23.98 -13.84 16.66
N ALA A 763 -23.73 -14.34 15.45
CA ALA A 763 -22.41 -14.30 14.83
C ALA A 763 -22.15 -12.95 14.14
N ILE A 764 -20.97 -12.37 14.41
CA ILE A 764 -20.51 -11.11 13.82
C ILE A 764 -20.06 -11.40 12.37
N LEU A 765 -20.67 -10.75 11.39
CA LEU A 765 -20.37 -10.92 9.96
C LEU A 765 -19.40 -9.86 9.42
N GLY A 766 -19.27 -8.73 10.13
CA GLY A 766 -18.42 -7.60 9.76
C GLY A 766 -18.93 -6.31 10.39
N MET A 767 -18.36 -5.19 9.94
CA MET A 767 -18.83 -3.84 10.23
C MET A 767 -19.37 -3.21 8.95
N VAL A 768 -20.26 -2.23 9.07
CA VAL A 768 -20.50 -1.25 8.00
C VAL A 768 -20.32 0.16 8.54
N THR A 769 -19.77 1.05 7.71
CA THR A 769 -19.50 2.44 8.09
C THR A 769 -20.26 3.39 7.17
N LEU A 770 -20.68 4.54 7.72
CA LEU A 770 -21.42 5.56 6.96
C LEU A 770 -20.62 6.02 5.74
N GLY A 771 -19.31 6.22 5.90
CA GLY A 771 -18.40 6.58 4.79
C GLY A 771 -18.29 5.50 3.71
N ASN A 772 -18.15 4.22 4.08
CA ASN A 772 -18.06 3.14 3.09
C ASN A 772 -19.37 2.95 2.31
N MET A 773 -20.52 3.07 2.99
CA MET A 773 -21.83 2.98 2.34
C MET A 773 -22.07 4.16 1.40
N LEU A 774 -21.80 5.39 1.83
CA LEU A 774 -21.94 6.58 0.97
C LEU A 774 -20.98 6.54 -0.22
N SER A 775 -19.71 6.16 -0.03
CA SER A 775 -18.75 5.99 -1.12
C SER A 775 -19.20 4.90 -2.12
N SER A 776 -19.76 3.79 -1.63
CA SER A 776 -20.26 2.71 -2.49
C SER A 776 -21.52 3.10 -3.27
N LEU A 777 -22.41 3.90 -2.69
CA LEU A 777 -23.59 4.47 -3.36
C LEU A 777 -23.19 5.50 -4.42
N LEU A 778 -22.33 6.46 -4.07
CA LEU A 778 -21.85 7.51 -4.98
C LEU A 778 -21.05 6.93 -6.17
N ALA A 779 -20.31 5.84 -5.94
CA ALA A 779 -19.61 5.11 -7.01
C ALA A 779 -20.51 4.11 -7.77
N GLY A 780 -21.83 4.09 -7.53
CA GLY A 780 -22.79 3.22 -8.21
C GLY A 780 -22.65 1.72 -7.94
N LYS A 781 -21.86 1.32 -6.92
CA LYS A 781 -21.53 -0.09 -6.62
C LYS A 781 -22.65 -0.84 -5.90
N VAL A 782 -23.54 -0.11 -5.24
CA VAL A 782 -24.77 -0.61 -4.60
C VAL A 782 -25.89 0.42 -4.77
N GLN A 783 -27.13 -0.01 -4.60
CA GLN A 783 -28.32 0.83 -4.58
C GLN A 783 -28.81 1.09 -3.14
N PRO A 784 -29.61 2.13 -2.87
CA PRO A 784 -30.14 2.40 -1.52
C PRO A 784 -30.92 1.21 -0.93
N SER A 785 -31.63 0.48 -1.79
CA SER A 785 -32.42 -0.71 -1.46
C SER A 785 -31.60 -2.01 -1.30
N ASP A 786 -30.29 -2.00 -1.57
CA ASP A 786 -29.46 -3.20 -1.42
C ASP A 786 -29.20 -3.54 0.05
N GLU A 787 -29.11 -4.83 0.37
CA GLU A 787 -28.69 -5.32 1.68
C GLU A 787 -27.28 -4.85 2.06
N VAL A 788 -27.08 -4.48 3.34
CA VAL A 788 -25.77 -4.10 3.88
C VAL A 788 -24.73 -5.22 3.82
N CYS A 789 -25.17 -6.47 3.59
CA CYS A 789 -24.28 -7.61 3.33
C CYS A 789 -23.30 -7.35 2.16
N LYS A 790 -23.69 -6.53 1.17
CA LYS A 790 -22.86 -6.17 0.00
C LYS A 790 -21.71 -5.19 0.31
N VAL A 791 -21.80 -4.46 1.43
CA VAL A 791 -20.85 -3.39 1.82
C VAL A 791 -20.11 -3.69 3.13
N LEU A 792 -20.08 -4.97 3.53
CA LEU A 792 -19.41 -5.46 4.74
C LEU A 792 -17.90 -5.23 4.74
N TYR A 793 -17.44 -4.39 5.66
CA TYR A 793 -16.04 -4.28 6.03
C TYR A 793 -15.68 -5.40 7.02
N LYS A 794 -15.00 -6.44 6.52
CA LYS A 794 -14.70 -7.67 7.27
C LYS A 794 -13.39 -7.63 8.07
N GLN A 795 -12.51 -6.67 7.80
CA GLN A 795 -11.22 -6.51 8.48
C GLN A 795 -11.30 -5.51 9.64
N PHE A 796 -11.91 -5.91 10.75
CA PHE A 796 -11.85 -5.16 12.01
C PHE A 796 -10.92 -5.89 13.00
N LYS A 797 -10.25 -5.15 13.89
CA LYS A 797 -9.46 -5.76 14.97
C LYS A 797 -10.36 -6.02 16.19
N PRO A 798 -10.65 -7.28 16.55
CA PRO A 798 -11.30 -7.58 17.82
C PRO A 798 -10.35 -7.32 18.98
N ILE A 799 -10.90 -6.89 20.11
CA ILE A 799 -10.19 -6.80 21.39
C ILE A 799 -11.06 -7.43 22.49
N HIS A 800 -10.46 -8.09 23.47
CA HIS A 800 -11.19 -8.71 24.57
C HIS A 800 -11.29 -7.78 25.78
N LEU A 801 -12.33 -7.97 26.60
CA LEU A 801 -12.52 -7.29 27.89
C LEU A 801 -11.31 -7.45 28.84
N SER A 802 -10.55 -8.54 28.69
CA SER A 802 -9.32 -8.84 29.41
C SER A 802 -8.12 -7.99 29.01
N ASP A 803 -8.10 -7.41 27.82
CA ASP A 803 -6.90 -6.84 27.23
C ASP A 803 -6.61 -5.46 27.81
N THR A 804 -5.41 -4.92 27.57
CA THR A 804 -4.99 -3.67 28.24
C THR A 804 -5.45 -2.42 27.49
N LEU A 805 -5.64 -1.31 28.21
CA LEU A 805 -5.89 -0.01 27.58
C LEU A 805 -4.71 0.47 26.72
N GLY A 806 -3.48 0.00 26.98
CA GLY A 806 -2.34 0.16 26.08
C GLY A 806 -2.51 -0.59 24.76
N THR A 807 -2.96 -1.85 24.81
CA THR A 807 -3.32 -2.64 23.62
C THR A 807 -4.41 -1.96 22.81
N LEU A 808 -5.44 -1.45 23.49
CA LEU A 808 -6.51 -0.65 22.89
C LEU A 808 -5.96 0.64 22.25
N SER A 809 -5.10 1.38 22.95
CA SER A 809 -4.50 2.62 22.44
C SER A 809 -3.72 2.39 21.14
N HIS A 810 -2.97 1.28 21.05
CA HIS A 810 -2.25 0.90 19.83
C HIS A 810 -3.18 0.56 18.65
N ILE A 811 -4.32 -0.07 18.93
CA ILE A 811 -5.36 -0.30 17.90
C ILE A 811 -5.93 1.06 17.46
N LEU A 812 -6.27 1.94 18.41
CA LEU A 812 -6.86 3.26 18.15
C LEU A 812 -5.89 4.30 17.53
N GLU A 813 -4.60 3.98 17.42
CA GLU A 813 -3.62 4.74 16.63
C GLU A 813 -3.61 4.37 15.14
N ILE A 814 -4.34 3.31 14.73
CA ILE A 814 -4.34 2.74 13.38
C ILE A 814 -5.78 2.58 12.86
N ASP A 815 -6.64 1.94 13.64
CA ASP A 815 -8.06 1.72 13.39
C ASP A 815 -8.90 2.78 14.12
N HIS A 816 -9.91 3.36 13.47
CA HIS A 816 -10.73 4.42 14.08
C HIS A 816 -11.57 3.95 15.29
N PHE A 817 -11.78 2.63 15.40
CA PHE A 817 -12.48 1.98 16.50
C PHE A 817 -11.92 0.57 16.76
N ALA A 818 -12.08 0.08 17.98
CA ALA A 818 -11.89 -1.32 18.34
C ALA A 818 -13.23 -1.98 18.65
N LEU A 819 -13.45 -3.22 18.17
CA LEU A 819 -14.66 -3.98 18.47
C LEU A 819 -14.41 -4.87 19.70
N VAL A 820 -15.07 -4.56 20.81
CA VAL A 820 -14.87 -5.29 22.06
C VAL A 820 -15.73 -6.55 22.06
N ILE A 821 -15.11 -7.72 22.10
CA ILE A 821 -15.79 -9.03 22.04
C ILE A 821 -15.61 -9.85 23.32
N HIS A 822 -16.61 -10.65 23.64
CA HIS A 822 -16.59 -11.59 24.75
C HIS A 822 -17.09 -12.97 24.32
N GLU A 823 -16.42 -14.04 24.76
CA GLU A 823 -16.89 -15.40 24.58
C GLU A 823 -17.84 -15.79 25.71
N GLN A 824 -19.11 -16.01 25.39
CA GLN A 824 -20.07 -16.63 26.31
C GLN A 824 -20.23 -18.11 25.97
N ILE A 825 -20.14 -18.98 26.97
CA ILE A 825 -20.48 -20.39 26.84
C ILE A 825 -21.99 -20.53 27.10
N GLN A 826 -22.73 -21.00 26.10
CA GLN A 826 -24.15 -21.30 26.24
C GLN A 826 -24.38 -22.81 26.18
N SER A 827 -24.91 -23.39 27.26
CA SER A 827 -25.45 -24.75 27.26
C SER A 827 -26.88 -24.74 26.72
N ARG A 828 -27.27 -25.81 26.01
CA ARG A 828 -28.67 -26.11 25.68
C ARG A 828 -29.07 -27.42 26.34
N ASP A 829 -30.04 -27.36 27.24
CA ASP A 829 -30.81 -28.54 27.63
C ASP A 829 -31.76 -28.92 26.49
N GLN A 830 -32.00 -30.21 26.31
CA GLN A 830 -32.99 -30.68 25.33
C GLN A 830 -34.41 -30.40 25.86
N ALA A 831 -35.17 -29.60 25.13
CA ALA A 831 -36.58 -29.37 25.45
C ALA A 831 -37.39 -30.67 25.32
N TRP A 832 -38.21 -30.95 26.33
CA TRP A 832 -38.91 -32.23 26.50
C TRP A 832 -40.03 -32.43 25.47
N SER A 833 -39.70 -33.02 24.31
CA SER A 833 -40.71 -33.59 23.42
C SER A 833 -41.31 -34.86 24.05
N GLY A 834 -42.60 -34.84 24.36
CA GLY A 834 -43.23 -35.88 25.17
C GLY A 834 -43.47 -37.21 24.43
N VAL A 835 -42.58 -38.18 24.65
CA VAL A 835 -42.82 -39.62 24.40
C VAL A 835 -42.33 -40.40 25.62
N VAL A 836 -43.04 -41.48 26.00
CA VAL A 836 -42.76 -42.25 27.21
C VAL A 836 -42.05 -43.56 26.87
N GLY A 837 -40.87 -43.79 27.46
CA GLY A 837 -40.25 -45.12 27.58
C GLY A 837 -38.80 -45.23 27.11
N GLY A 838 -37.87 -45.40 28.05
CA GLY A 838 -36.45 -45.69 27.79
C GLY A 838 -35.59 -45.49 29.05
N PRO A 839 -34.62 -46.37 29.37
CA PRO A 839 -33.71 -46.15 30.50
C PRO A 839 -32.78 -44.94 30.29
N THR A 840 -32.37 -44.31 31.39
CA THR A 840 -31.57 -43.09 31.40
C THR A 840 -30.12 -43.31 30.95
N ASP A 841 -29.67 -42.54 29.96
CA ASP A 841 -28.26 -42.27 29.73
C ASP A 841 -28.02 -40.76 29.84
N HIS A 842 -27.35 -40.33 30.92
CA HIS A 842 -27.24 -38.92 31.31
C HIS A 842 -25.84 -38.37 31.03
N SER A 843 -25.53 -38.01 29.78
CA SER A 843 -24.38 -37.16 29.47
C SER A 843 -24.53 -36.38 28.16
N ASN A 844 -23.79 -35.26 28.05
CA ASN A 844 -23.56 -34.44 26.85
C ASN A 844 -24.72 -33.53 26.37
N GLY A 845 -25.09 -32.56 27.21
CA GLY A 845 -25.63 -31.29 26.68
C GLY A 845 -24.54 -30.55 25.88
N LEU A 846 -24.82 -30.17 24.63
CA LEU A 846 -23.86 -29.44 23.80
C LEU A 846 -23.70 -28.01 24.33
N SER A 847 -22.50 -27.67 24.78
CA SER A 847 -22.10 -26.29 25.09
C SER A 847 -21.51 -25.62 23.85
N SER A 848 -22.19 -24.60 23.33
CA SER A 848 -21.71 -23.77 22.23
C SER A 848 -21.04 -22.51 22.78
N LYS A 849 -19.79 -22.25 22.40
CA LYS A 849 -19.21 -20.91 22.52
C LYS A 849 -19.89 -19.96 21.53
N ARG A 850 -20.26 -18.77 21.99
CA ARG A 850 -20.75 -17.66 21.16
C ARG A 850 -19.91 -16.43 21.45
N GLN A 851 -19.45 -15.74 20.40
CA GLN A 851 -18.84 -14.43 20.52
C GLN A 851 -19.96 -13.37 20.48
N MET A 852 -19.98 -12.48 21.46
CA MET A 852 -20.89 -11.33 21.49
C MET A 852 -20.11 -10.03 21.41
N VAL A 853 -20.67 -9.03 20.73
CA VAL A 853 -20.16 -7.66 20.80
C VAL A 853 -20.57 -7.07 22.14
N PHE A 854 -19.58 -6.67 22.94
CA PHE A 854 -19.78 -6.05 24.25
C PHE A 854 -19.76 -4.52 24.18
N GLY A 855 -19.09 -3.95 23.18
CA GLY A 855 -19.02 -2.51 22.93
C GLY A 855 -18.23 -2.19 21.67
N ILE A 856 -18.34 -0.95 21.22
CA ILE A 856 -17.44 -0.31 20.26
C ILE A 856 -16.68 0.75 21.05
N VAL A 857 -15.38 0.89 20.84
CA VAL A 857 -14.54 1.87 21.55
C VAL A 857 -13.76 2.69 20.55
N THR A 858 -13.74 4.01 20.74
CA THR A 858 -13.00 4.98 19.94
C THR A 858 -11.89 5.66 20.76
N ALA A 859 -11.02 6.44 20.09
CA ALA A 859 -10.04 7.28 20.77
C ALA A 859 -10.70 8.31 21.72
N ILE A 860 -11.93 8.74 21.44
CA ILE A 860 -12.70 9.68 22.26
C ILE A 860 -13.14 9.00 23.58
N ASP A 861 -13.56 7.74 23.54
CA ASP A 861 -13.99 7.00 24.74
C ASP A 861 -12.83 6.76 25.70
N LEU A 862 -11.65 6.38 25.16
CA LEU A 862 -10.43 6.23 25.94
C LEU A 862 -9.97 7.57 26.54
N LEU A 863 -10.02 8.66 25.77
CA LEU A 863 -9.69 10.00 26.26
C LEU A 863 -10.65 10.45 27.38
N ASN A 864 -11.96 10.23 27.21
CA ASN A 864 -12.99 10.56 28.20
C ASN A 864 -12.78 9.79 29.52
N PHE A 865 -12.47 8.49 29.44
CA PHE A 865 -12.15 7.67 30.62
C PHE A 865 -10.93 8.19 31.39
N VAL A 866 -9.84 8.52 30.67
CA VAL A 866 -8.62 9.07 31.27
C VAL A 866 -8.90 10.43 31.90
N ALA A 867 -9.56 11.34 31.19
CA ALA A 867 -9.89 12.68 31.69
C ALA A 867 -10.80 12.63 32.93
N ALA A 868 -11.82 11.76 32.94
CA ALA A 868 -12.72 11.61 34.08
C ALA A 868 -12.01 11.03 35.32
N ARG A 869 -11.10 10.06 35.16
CA ARG A 869 -10.31 9.55 36.29
C ARG A 869 -9.25 10.54 36.77
N GLU A 870 -8.64 11.35 35.90
CA GLU A 870 -7.70 12.41 36.32
C GLU A 870 -8.38 13.61 36.98
N GLN A 871 -9.65 13.90 36.66
CA GLN A 871 -10.45 14.86 37.42
C GLN A 871 -10.78 14.38 38.83
N ASN A 872 -10.94 13.07 39.03
CA ASN A 872 -11.16 12.45 40.35
C ASN A 872 -9.86 12.27 41.18
N GLN A 873 -8.71 12.71 40.68
CA GLN A 873 -7.40 12.64 41.36
C GLN A 873 -6.80 14.03 41.69
N LYS A 874 -7.58 15.11 41.52
CA LYS A 874 -7.19 16.50 41.78
C LYS A 874 -8.11 17.16 42.80
#